data_AF-A0A6F8XME4-F1
#
_entry.id   AF-A0A6F8XME4-F1
#
_cell.length_a   1.000
_cell.length_b   1.000
_cell.length_c   1.000
_cell.angle_alpha   90.00
_cell.angle_beta   90.00
_cell.angle_gamma   90.00
#
_symmetry.space_group_name_H-M   'P 1'
#
loop_
_entity.id
_entity.type
_entity.pdbx_description
1 polymer ?
#
loop_
_entity_poly.entity_id
_entity_poly.type
_entity_poly.pdbx_seq_one_letter_code
_entity_poly.pdbx_strand_id
1 'polypeptide(L)'
;MYAMKTAGNADIPVLPVTRRFDPRKHRRITGLFDLWLEPGPRGGLVLPARPDRLLTPRSIADLVRRSGEAANDVRILTDDGARHSGLLSEVAGLLAHDVLVGPDGAVIRHHAGRDGTGPLHAVPLDRASHRPKDWLVIQPPDLATPLPGWFTVDRGLVHPRKGVVGLPLRGGLVLATRADFVTRRATAHQLGTASGGLVTVAVTARAGGFLVGDYGGTQRVYSGGQLAALLGDLPLYGSDLRLWLTWPSDLDEQHVLAAQALALAETTGATVWTPPPGGGAELIDGQRDLRALDHAGEPVEWHAYRPRFATGPPVLRTTPDGLLVPASERPGVVLRAWSRPDRSPVAEAAPPADVRVLVPRGGDTALPLPDGPHAGPLEPHQEASDLHAFRATLRMLRAPDPPRSAPRHQAVPADPPPAPPPKKPPAVSLAPFPRPPLVVEGRRAPAYGPAWLPPRQYVNADEFEAFVVTPGGAWSVADGIPSAELFVVAFLDPKSVPPGSHLLRVRIGPGGAIPMAALRAHVPARLQHLRGLHEAYLLPAGRLNQVSTMDRFQVEGPGELVPAGESDGVSLRIRCTSSAHSLAGLPNDVRRWPTSGTRRAYALVPATRVPLPRGWLRLYRQPPPVQVGRLLLDLRVPRDRAIDVWSTADALAPLTRVRSQVERLRMARVELILGSRSYGRVRVRHAYAVDAGRWRRVRQLERGPLPAVLPWLQSSSPI
;
A
#
# COMPACT_ATOMS: atom_id res chain seq x y z
N MET A 1 14.32 -20.15 -35.47
CA MET A 1 13.86 -18.77 -35.72
C MET A 1 12.37 -18.86 -36.05
N TYR A 2 11.49 -18.82 -35.05
CA TYR A 2 10.05 -19.01 -35.23
C TYR A 2 9.38 -17.64 -35.36
N ALA A 3 8.86 -17.35 -36.56
CA ALA A 3 8.06 -16.17 -36.84
C ALA A 3 6.75 -16.24 -36.03
N MET A 4 6.59 -15.35 -35.06
CA MET A 4 5.29 -15.10 -34.45
C MET A 4 4.40 -14.46 -35.51
N LYS A 5 3.34 -15.18 -35.90
CA LYS A 5 2.18 -14.59 -36.60
C LYS A 5 1.67 -13.42 -35.77
N THR A 6 1.85 -12.20 -36.28
CA THR A 6 1.11 -11.01 -35.85
C THR A 6 -0.37 -11.34 -35.96
N ALA A 7 -1.06 -11.36 -34.83
CA ALA A 7 -2.51 -11.46 -34.81
C ALA A 7 -3.06 -10.31 -35.65
N GLY A 8 -3.80 -10.67 -36.71
CA GLY A 8 -4.42 -9.72 -37.62
C GLY A 8 -5.23 -8.69 -36.84
N ASN A 9 -5.10 -7.45 -37.30
CA ASN A 9 -5.86 -6.29 -36.89
C ASN A 9 -7.36 -6.66 -37.00
N ALA A 10 -7.96 -7.16 -35.92
CA ALA A 10 -9.36 -7.52 -35.89
C ALA A 10 -10.16 -6.26 -36.23
N ASP A 11 -10.97 -6.34 -37.30
CA ASP A 11 -11.84 -5.27 -37.77
C ASP A 11 -12.52 -4.58 -36.60
N ILE A 12 -12.09 -3.34 -36.36
CA ILE A 12 -12.70 -2.49 -35.36
C ILE A 12 -14.10 -2.18 -35.90
N PRO A 13 -15.18 -2.60 -35.21
CA PRO A 13 -16.53 -2.31 -35.68
C PRO A 13 -16.67 -0.81 -35.82
N VAL A 14 -16.98 -0.36 -37.05
CA VAL A 14 -17.32 1.03 -37.35
C VAL A 14 -18.49 1.42 -36.46
N LEU A 15 -18.26 2.36 -35.55
CA LEU A 15 -19.22 2.70 -34.52
C LEU A 15 -20.33 3.59 -35.13
N PRO A 16 -21.62 3.29 -34.91
CA PRO A 16 -22.70 4.11 -35.44
C PRO A 16 -22.67 5.52 -34.82
N VAL A 17 -22.52 6.53 -35.68
CA VAL A 17 -22.46 7.96 -35.30
C VAL A 17 -23.87 8.53 -35.37
N THR A 18 -24.40 9.04 -34.26
CA THR A 18 -25.67 9.79 -34.26
C THR A 18 -25.45 11.27 -34.61
N ARG A 19 -26.54 11.98 -34.96
CA ARG A 19 -26.60 13.44 -35.22
C ARG A 19 -25.94 14.31 -34.12
N ARG A 20 -25.75 15.60 -34.43
CA ARG A 20 -25.18 16.70 -33.59
C ARG A 20 -25.28 16.44 -32.08
N PHE A 21 -24.16 16.61 -31.38
CA PHE A 21 -24.06 16.40 -29.92
C PHE A 21 -25.17 17.16 -29.18
N ASP A 22 -25.80 16.49 -28.22
CA ASP A 22 -26.88 17.03 -27.38
C ASP A 22 -26.45 16.97 -25.90
N PRO A 23 -26.10 18.11 -25.28
CA PRO A 23 -25.57 18.14 -23.93
C PRO A 23 -26.54 17.57 -22.87
N ARG A 24 -27.84 17.48 -23.17
CA ARG A 24 -28.86 16.93 -22.26
C ARG A 24 -28.87 15.40 -22.24
N LYS A 25 -28.37 14.75 -23.30
CA LYS A 25 -28.32 13.28 -23.42
C LYS A 25 -26.94 12.71 -23.08
N HIS A 26 -26.00 13.58 -22.75
CA HIS A 26 -24.63 13.20 -22.48
C HIS A 26 -24.47 12.60 -21.08
N ARG A 27 -23.75 11.47 -21.01
CA ARG A 27 -23.38 10.84 -19.74
C ARG A 27 -22.39 11.71 -18.97
N ARG A 28 -22.82 12.25 -17.84
CA ARG A 28 -21.92 12.88 -16.87
C ARG A 28 -20.98 11.84 -16.25
N ILE A 29 -19.69 12.19 -16.18
CA ILE A 29 -18.68 11.40 -15.50
C ILE A 29 -18.41 12.07 -14.16
N THR A 30 -18.55 11.34 -13.05
CA THR A 30 -18.25 11.86 -11.71
C THR A 30 -16.84 12.44 -11.65
N GLY A 31 -16.71 13.67 -11.12
CA GLY A 31 -15.44 14.38 -11.05
C GLY A 31 -15.04 15.13 -12.32
N LEU A 32 -15.81 15.06 -13.41
CA LEU A 32 -15.49 15.73 -14.68
C LEU A 32 -16.61 16.71 -15.05
N PHE A 33 -16.27 17.98 -15.19
CA PHE A 33 -17.18 19.03 -15.62
C PHE A 33 -17.08 19.23 -17.14
N ASP A 34 -18.19 19.03 -17.85
CA ASP A 34 -18.25 19.21 -19.30
C ASP A 34 -18.69 20.63 -19.65
N LEU A 35 -17.85 21.37 -20.38
CA LEU A 35 -18.16 22.71 -20.88
C LEU A 35 -18.21 22.70 -22.41
N TRP A 36 -19.35 23.08 -22.96
CA TRP A 36 -19.56 23.14 -24.41
C TRP A 36 -19.22 24.54 -24.95
N LEU A 37 -18.30 24.58 -25.91
CA LEU A 37 -17.85 25.79 -26.58
C LEU A 37 -17.88 25.57 -28.10
N GLU A 38 -18.03 26.64 -28.88
CA GLU A 38 -17.95 26.60 -30.34
C GLU A 38 -16.83 27.55 -30.82
N PRO A 39 -16.20 27.27 -31.98
CA PRO A 39 -15.35 28.25 -32.65
C PRO A 39 -16.19 29.44 -33.11
N GLY A 40 -15.86 30.63 -32.63
CA GLY A 40 -16.49 31.88 -32.99
C GLY A 40 -15.83 32.57 -34.19
N PRO A 41 -16.33 33.76 -34.56
CA PRO A 41 -15.71 34.60 -35.57
C PRO A 41 -14.23 34.84 -35.22
N ARG A 42 -13.34 34.78 -36.22
CA ARG A 42 -11.87 34.94 -36.04
C ARG A 42 -11.18 33.79 -35.28
N GLY A 43 -11.85 32.66 -35.08
CA GLY A 43 -11.24 31.46 -34.50
C GLY A 43 -11.00 31.52 -32.99
N GLY A 44 -11.69 32.40 -32.25
CA GLY A 44 -11.74 32.32 -30.79
C GLY A 44 -12.82 31.35 -30.30
N LEU A 45 -12.91 31.08 -28.99
CA LEU A 45 -13.98 30.24 -28.42
C LEU A 45 -15.16 31.09 -27.94
N VAL A 46 -16.39 30.62 -28.18
CA VAL A 46 -17.64 31.28 -27.77
C VAL A 46 -18.60 30.30 -27.12
N LEU A 47 -19.58 30.81 -26.37
CA LEU A 47 -20.73 30.00 -25.94
C LEU A 47 -21.75 29.94 -27.10
N PRO A 48 -22.37 28.78 -27.40
CA PRO A 48 -23.37 28.72 -28.47
C PRO A 48 -24.56 29.66 -28.27
N ALA A 49 -24.95 29.90 -27.02
CA ALA A 49 -26.03 30.81 -26.67
C ALA A 49 -25.65 32.30 -26.81
N ARG A 50 -24.36 32.61 -27.01
CA ARG A 50 -23.80 33.96 -27.13
C ARG A 50 -22.65 33.97 -28.15
N PRO A 51 -22.92 33.70 -29.44
CA PRO A 51 -21.88 33.49 -30.46
C PRO A 51 -21.04 34.74 -30.76
N ASP A 52 -21.55 35.93 -30.47
CA ASP A 52 -20.84 37.19 -30.73
C ASP A 52 -19.83 37.57 -29.63
N ARG A 53 -19.79 36.82 -28.52
CA ARG A 53 -18.94 37.12 -27.37
C ARG A 53 -17.80 36.12 -27.26
N LEU A 54 -16.63 36.53 -27.75
CA LEU A 54 -15.37 35.81 -27.54
C LEU A 54 -15.08 35.62 -26.04
N LEU A 55 -14.66 34.42 -25.68
CA LEU A 55 -14.30 34.06 -24.32
C LEU A 55 -12.80 34.22 -24.11
N THR A 56 -12.45 34.80 -22.96
CA THR A 56 -11.08 34.86 -22.47
C THR A 56 -10.82 33.68 -21.53
N PRO A 57 -9.57 33.32 -21.24
CA PRO A 57 -9.24 32.31 -20.24
C PRO A 57 -9.97 32.53 -18.90
N ARG A 58 -9.95 33.77 -18.40
CA ARG A 58 -10.64 34.14 -17.15
C ARG A 58 -12.15 33.94 -17.23
N SER A 59 -12.80 34.33 -18.33
CA SER A 59 -14.25 34.16 -18.45
C SER A 59 -14.65 32.68 -18.53
N ILE A 60 -13.83 31.82 -19.14
CA ILE A 60 -14.02 30.36 -19.15
C ILE A 60 -13.85 29.80 -17.74
N ALA A 61 -12.78 30.15 -17.04
CA ALA A 61 -12.54 29.70 -15.67
C ALA A 61 -13.69 30.11 -14.74
N ASP A 62 -14.19 31.35 -14.85
CA ASP A 62 -15.33 31.83 -14.06
C ASP A 62 -16.64 31.10 -14.41
N LEU A 63 -16.84 30.72 -15.67
CA LEU A 63 -17.98 29.88 -16.07
C LEU A 63 -17.92 28.51 -15.41
N VAL A 64 -16.74 27.88 -15.40
CA VAL A 64 -16.51 26.59 -14.74
C VAL A 64 -16.77 26.71 -13.25
N ARG A 65 -16.18 27.69 -12.56
CA ARG A 65 -16.36 27.86 -11.10
C ARG A 65 -17.81 28.10 -10.68
N ARG A 66 -18.60 28.82 -11.49
CA ARG A 66 -20.02 29.07 -11.21
C ARG A 66 -20.92 27.85 -11.44
N SER A 67 -20.51 26.93 -12.31
CA SER A 67 -21.41 25.90 -12.84
C SER A 67 -20.98 24.48 -12.47
N GLY A 68 -19.72 24.29 -12.09
CA GLY A 68 -19.12 23.02 -11.70
C GLY A 68 -18.71 23.02 -10.23
N GLU A 69 -18.43 21.82 -9.71
CA GLU A 69 -17.83 21.68 -8.38
C GLU A 69 -16.35 22.07 -8.43
N ALA A 70 -15.87 22.70 -7.36
CA ALA A 70 -14.52 23.26 -7.28
C ALA A 70 -13.39 22.24 -7.42
N ALA A 71 -13.67 20.93 -7.34
CA ALA A 71 -12.65 19.88 -7.44
C ALA A 71 -12.74 19.08 -8.75
N ASN A 72 -13.55 19.52 -9.73
CA ASN A 72 -13.72 18.82 -10.99
C ASN A 72 -12.67 19.25 -12.02
N ASP A 73 -12.04 18.28 -12.67
CA ASP A 73 -11.33 18.51 -13.93
C ASP A 73 -12.35 18.91 -14.99
N VAL A 74 -11.88 19.59 -16.04
CA VAL A 74 -12.77 20.13 -17.07
C VAL A 74 -12.57 19.37 -18.36
N ARG A 75 -13.64 19.08 -19.09
CA ARG A 75 -13.57 18.63 -20.47
C ARG A 75 -14.27 19.64 -21.36
N ILE A 76 -13.50 20.24 -22.27
CA ILE A 76 -14.00 21.22 -23.22
C ILE A 76 -14.49 20.46 -24.46
N LEU A 77 -15.80 20.52 -24.66
CA LEU A 77 -16.48 19.92 -25.80
C LEU A 77 -16.53 20.94 -26.93
N THR A 78 -15.45 20.99 -27.71
CA THR A 78 -15.34 21.79 -28.94
C THR A 78 -14.63 20.96 -30.01
N ASP A 79 -15.03 21.16 -31.27
CA ASP A 79 -14.30 20.63 -32.41
C ASP A 79 -12.91 21.30 -32.50
N ASP A 80 -11.91 20.57 -32.99
CA ASP A 80 -10.51 21.00 -33.14
C ASP A 80 -9.90 21.69 -31.88
N GLY A 81 -10.31 21.27 -30.68
CA GLY A 81 -9.95 21.94 -29.42
C GLY A 81 -8.46 22.20 -29.19
N ALA A 82 -7.59 21.34 -29.72
CA ALA A 82 -6.13 21.50 -29.68
C ALA A 82 -5.63 22.82 -30.28
N ARG A 83 -6.36 23.43 -31.22
CA ARG A 83 -6.03 24.74 -31.81
C ARG A 83 -6.07 25.86 -30.79
N HIS A 84 -6.74 25.66 -29.65
CA HIS A 84 -6.85 26.62 -28.56
C HIS A 84 -6.00 26.24 -27.34
N SER A 85 -4.99 25.38 -27.52
CA SER A 85 -4.17 24.85 -26.42
C SER A 85 -3.51 25.95 -25.56
N GLY A 86 -3.05 27.05 -26.15
CA GLY A 86 -2.48 28.18 -25.40
C GLY A 86 -3.49 28.82 -24.44
N LEU A 87 -4.67 29.17 -24.97
CA LEU A 87 -5.78 29.74 -24.17
C LEU A 87 -6.25 28.75 -23.09
N LEU A 88 -6.38 27.47 -23.42
CA LEU A 88 -6.86 26.43 -22.50
C LEU A 88 -5.80 26.00 -21.47
N SER A 89 -4.51 26.21 -21.76
CA SER A 89 -3.41 26.08 -20.80
C SER A 89 -3.50 27.15 -19.72
N GLU A 90 -3.81 28.40 -20.10
CA GLU A 90 -4.08 29.47 -19.13
C GLU A 90 -5.33 29.18 -18.29
N VAL A 91 -6.39 28.63 -18.90
CA VAL A 91 -7.57 28.14 -18.16
C VAL A 91 -7.19 27.06 -17.14
N ALA A 92 -6.38 26.07 -17.54
CA ALA A 92 -5.89 25.02 -16.64
C ALA A 92 -5.09 25.62 -15.47
N GLY A 93 -4.23 26.60 -15.74
CA GLY A 93 -3.50 27.38 -14.73
C GLY A 93 -4.43 28.09 -13.74
N LEU A 94 -5.41 28.85 -14.24
CA LEU A 94 -6.37 29.58 -13.40
C LEU A 94 -7.24 28.64 -12.54
N LEU A 95 -7.58 27.47 -13.05
CA LEU A 95 -8.38 26.48 -12.33
C LEU A 95 -7.54 25.58 -11.40
N ALA A 96 -6.22 25.49 -11.61
CA ALA A 96 -5.36 24.47 -11.00
C ALA A 96 -5.86 23.02 -11.23
N HIS A 97 -6.48 22.77 -12.39
CA HIS A 97 -7.08 21.47 -12.75
C HIS A 97 -6.69 21.03 -14.16
N ASP A 98 -6.80 19.72 -14.42
CA ASP A 98 -6.58 19.19 -15.76
C ASP A 98 -7.74 19.59 -16.69
N VAL A 99 -7.42 19.95 -17.93
CA VAL A 99 -8.37 20.30 -18.97
C VAL A 99 -8.25 19.32 -20.14
N LEU A 100 -9.29 18.54 -20.40
CA LEU A 100 -9.38 17.60 -21.50
C LEU A 100 -9.95 18.30 -22.74
N VAL A 101 -9.29 18.17 -23.88
CA VAL A 101 -9.70 18.83 -25.15
C VAL A 101 -9.65 17.86 -26.32
N GLY A 102 -10.49 18.11 -27.33
CA GLY A 102 -10.43 17.36 -28.59
C GLY A 102 -9.12 17.63 -29.34
N PRO A 103 -8.47 16.63 -29.94
CA PRO A 103 -7.26 16.82 -30.75
C PRO A 103 -7.55 17.59 -32.05
N ASP A 104 -6.49 18.05 -32.74
CA ASP A 104 -6.64 18.71 -34.04
C ASP A 104 -7.21 17.75 -35.10
N GLY A 105 -8.04 18.30 -35.99
CA GLY A 105 -8.78 17.54 -36.99
C GLY A 105 -9.91 16.68 -36.41
N ALA A 106 -10.25 16.82 -35.13
CA ALA A 106 -11.27 16.02 -34.48
C ALA A 106 -12.58 16.76 -34.30
N VAL A 107 -13.66 15.98 -34.34
CA VAL A 107 -15.03 16.43 -34.24
C VAL A 107 -15.69 15.67 -33.10
N ILE A 108 -16.30 16.38 -32.16
CA ILE A 108 -16.92 15.76 -30.98
C ILE A 108 -18.27 15.17 -31.36
N ARG A 109 -18.46 13.89 -31.06
CA ARG A 109 -19.70 13.15 -31.34
C ARG A 109 -20.17 12.35 -30.14
N HIS A 110 -21.45 11.98 -30.18
CA HIS A 110 -22.03 11.04 -29.25
C HIS A 110 -21.73 9.61 -29.68
N HIS A 111 -21.35 8.79 -28.70
CA HIS A 111 -21.17 7.36 -28.85
C HIS A 111 -22.10 6.63 -27.89
N ALA A 112 -22.99 5.80 -28.43
CA ALA A 112 -23.78 4.88 -27.62
C ALA A 112 -22.88 3.77 -27.08
N GLY A 113 -23.08 3.38 -25.82
CA GLY A 113 -22.43 2.19 -25.29
C GLY A 113 -22.77 0.94 -26.11
N ARG A 114 -22.02 -0.15 -25.90
CA ARG A 114 -22.09 -1.40 -26.68
C ARG A 114 -23.51 -1.97 -26.86
N ASP A 115 -24.40 -1.69 -25.91
CA ASP A 115 -25.76 -2.21 -25.87
C ASP A 115 -26.82 -1.25 -26.45
N GLY A 116 -26.40 -0.11 -27.04
CA GLY A 116 -27.26 0.88 -27.69
C GLY A 116 -28.25 1.64 -26.78
N THR A 117 -28.39 1.20 -25.54
CA THR A 117 -29.43 1.62 -24.58
C THR A 117 -28.87 2.43 -23.40
N GLY A 118 -27.58 2.76 -23.42
CA GLY A 118 -26.91 3.52 -22.37
C GLY A 118 -26.80 5.03 -22.67
N PRO A 119 -26.49 5.85 -21.65
CA PRO A 119 -26.25 7.28 -21.83
C PRO A 119 -25.06 7.52 -22.76
N LEU A 120 -25.16 8.54 -23.62
CA LEU A 120 -24.23 8.76 -24.73
C LEU A 120 -22.90 9.36 -24.22
N HIS A 121 -21.78 8.77 -24.63
CA HIS A 121 -20.44 9.29 -24.32
C HIS A 121 -20.01 10.34 -25.34
N ALA A 122 -19.26 11.36 -24.91
CA ALA A 122 -18.60 12.29 -25.81
C ALA A 122 -17.29 11.66 -26.27
N VAL A 123 -17.08 11.56 -27.58
CA VAL A 123 -15.89 10.96 -28.19
C VAL A 123 -15.38 11.89 -29.29
N PRO A 124 -14.08 12.26 -29.31
CA PRO A 124 -13.48 12.94 -30.43
C PRO A 124 -13.27 11.93 -31.56
N LEU A 125 -13.86 12.20 -32.72
CA LEU A 125 -13.64 11.41 -33.93
C LEU A 125 -12.79 12.20 -34.90
N ASP A 126 -11.80 11.56 -35.49
CA ASP A 126 -11.07 12.12 -36.62
C ASP A 126 -12.04 12.44 -37.77
N ARG A 127 -12.01 13.69 -38.27
CA ARG A 127 -12.97 14.18 -39.26
C ARG A 127 -12.93 13.39 -40.58
N ALA A 128 -11.74 12.97 -41.01
CA ALA A 128 -11.55 12.31 -42.30
C ALA A 128 -11.86 10.80 -42.20
N SER A 129 -11.34 10.13 -41.18
CA SER A 129 -11.43 8.68 -41.04
C SER A 129 -12.59 8.19 -40.17
N HIS A 130 -13.27 9.10 -39.46
CA HIS A 130 -14.28 8.80 -38.44
C HIS A 130 -13.79 7.87 -37.32
N ARG A 131 -12.48 7.67 -37.18
CA ARG A 131 -11.90 6.85 -36.11
C ARG A 131 -11.82 7.63 -34.80
N PRO A 132 -12.06 6.99 -33.65
CA PRO A 132 -11.85 7.65 -32.36
C PRO A 132 -10.40 8.10 -32.18
N LYS A 133 -10.22 9.34 -31.73
CA LYS A 133 -8.94 9.88 -31.25
C LYS A 133 -9.02 10.06 -29.74
N ASP A 134 -7.88 9.97 -29.06
CA ASP A 134 -7.81 10.22 -27.63
C ASP A 134 -7.87 11.72 -27.33
N TRP A 135 -8.56 12.08 -26.25
CA TRP A 135 -8.54 13.41 -25.66
C TRP A 135 -7.11 13.81 -25.30
N LEU A 136 -6.76 15.06 -25.60
CA LEU A 136 -5.52 15.67 -25.12
C LEU A 136 -5.76 16.20 -23.71
N VAL A 137 -4.83 15.90 -22.79
CA VAL A 137 -4.88 16.42 -21.42
C VAL A 137 -3.92 17.61 -21.32
N ILE A 138 -4.47 18.79 -21.11
CA ILE A 138 -3.72 20.02 -20.80
C ILE A 138 -3.65 20.13 -19.28
N GLN A 139 -2.45 20.09 -18.73
CA GLN A 139 -2.21 20.25 -17.30
C GLN A 139 -1.91 21.72 -16.99
N PRO A 140 -2.16 22.19 -15.74
CA PRO A 140 -1.72 23.52 -15.33
C PRO A 140 -0.20 23.64 -15.51
N PRO A 141 0.33 24.71 -16.14
CA PRO A 141 1.75 24.82 -16.49
C PRO A 141 2.71 24.58 -15.33
N ASP A 142 2.42 25.17 -14.17
CA ASP A 142 3.27 25.07 -12.97
C ASP A 142 3.15 23.72 -12.25
N LEU A 143 2.17 22.89 -12.65
CA LEU A 143 1.85 21.59 -12.04
C LEU A 143 1.94 20.45 -13.07
N ALA A 144 2.53 20.71 -14.24
CA ALA A 144 2.65 19.75 -15.31
C ALA A 144 3.65 18.64 -14.96
N THR A 145 3.23 17.38 -15.12
CA THR A 145 4.03 16.20 -14.80
C THR A 145 3.72 15.03 -15.75
N PRO A 146 4.67 14.11 -15.96
CA PRO A 146 4.40 12.86 -16.69
C PRO A 146 3.58 11.85 -15.86
N LEU A 147 3.24 12.15 -14.61
CA LEU A 147 2.48 11.26 -13.75
C LEU A 147 1.02 11.15 -14.22
N PRO A 148 0.37 10.00 -13.99
CA PRO A 148 -1.01 9.78 -14.44
C PRO A 148 -1.99 10.78 -13.81
N GLY A 149 -2.94 11.28 -14.60
CA GLY A 149 -4.09 12.07 -14.14
C GLY A 149 -5.21 11.24 -13.51
N TRP A 150 -6.30 11.91 -13.10
CA TRP A 150 -7.46 11.27 -12.48
C TRP A 150 -8.19 10.31 -13.42
N PHE A 151 -8.23 10.69 -14.69
CA PHE A 151 -8.87 9.94 -15.75
C PHE A 151 -7.85 9.18 -16.60
N THR A 152 -8.29 8.05 -17.14
CA THR A 152 -7.65 7.37 -18.27
C THR A 152 -8.46 7.65 -19.52
N VAL A 153 -7.76 7.84 -20.63
CA VAL A 153 -8.36 7.97 -21.95
C VAL A 153 -8.00 6.72 -22.75
N ASP A 154 -8.98 6.05 -23.33
CA ASP A 154 -8.80 4.88 -24.20
C ASP A 154 -9.80 4.94 -25.34
N ARG A 155 -9.31 5.03 -26.58
CA ARG A 155 -10.12 5.12 -27.81
C ARG A 155 -11.14 6.25 -27.76
N GLY A 156 -10.72 7.41 -27.28
CA GLY A 156 -11.55 8.61 -27.13
C GLY A 156 -12.59 8.54 -26.01
N LEU A 157 -12.63 7.46 -25.23
CA LEU A 157 -13.47 7.37 -24.04
C LEU A 157 -12.69 7.81 -22.80
N VAL A 158 -13.32 8.67 -21.99
CA VAL A 158 -12.79 9.09 -20.71
C VAL A 158 -13.39 8.20 -19.61
N HIS A 159 -12.52 7.63 -18.79
CA HIS A 159 -12.91 6.82 -17.64
C HIS A 159 -12.18 7.28 -16.38
N PRO A 160 -12.86 7.42 -15.23
CA PRO A 160 -12.13 7.55 -13.98
C PRO A 160 -11.27 6.30 -13.80
N ARG A 161 -10.07 6.47 -13.25
CA ARG A 161 -9.29 5.32 -12.79
C ARG A 161 -10.07 4.55 -11.71
N LYS A 162 -9.58 3.38 -11.31
CA LYS A 162 -10.28 2.52 -10.33
C LYS A 162 -9.41 2.30 -9.11
N GLY A 163 -10.07 2.14 -7.97
CA GLY A 163 -9.41 1.87 -6.70
C GLY A 163 -8.97 3.16 -5.99
N VAL A 164 -8.08 2.99 -5.02
CA VAL A 164 -7.49 4.07 -4.23
C VAL A 164 -6.70 5.02 -5.14
N VAL A 165 -6.78 6.31 -4.84
CA VAL A 165 -6.00 7.34 -5.54
C VAL A 165 -4.55 7.26 -5.07
N GLY A 166 -3.72 6.64 -5.88
CA GLY A 166 -2.30 6.42 -5.62
C GLY A 166 -1.44 6.90 -6.78
N LEU A 167 -0.41 7.70 -6.48
CA LEU A 167 0.58 8.17 -7.44
C LEU A 167 1.94 7.55 -7.11
N PRO A 168 2.62 6.91 -8.07
CA PRO A 168 3.87 6.23 -7.79
C PRO A 168 4.98 7.24 -7.45
N LEU A 169 5.78 6.93 -6.43
CA LEU A 169 7.04 7.61 -6.14
C LEU A 169 8.23 6.70 -6.45
N ARG A 170 9.42 7.29 -6.62
CA ARG A 170 10.69 6.57 -6.71
C ARG A 170 11.06 6.02 -5.33
N GLY A 171 10.46 4.88 -4.97
CA GLY A 171 10.61 4.26 -3.65
C GLY A 171 9.40 4.51 -2.74
N GLY A 172 8.19 4.64 -3.27
CA GLY A 172 7.04 4.94 -2.41
C GLY A 172 5.71 5.13 -3.13
N LEU A 173 4.79 5.78 -2.43
CA LEU A 173 3.43 6.05 -2.91
C LEU A 173 2.90 7.36 -2.33
N VAL A 174 2.31 8.22 -3.16
CA VAL A 174 1.46 9.31 -2.67
C VAL A 174 0.01 8.87 -2.72
N LEU A 175 -0.65 8.89 -1.57
CA LEU A 175 -2.08 8.78 -1.44
C LEU A 175 -2.69 10.17 -1.53
N ALA A 176 -3.75 10.32 -2.30
CA ALA A 176 -4.41 11.61 -2.49
C ALA A 176 -5.93 11.49 -2.33
N THR A 177 -6.58 12.64 -2.27
CA THR A 177 -8.02 12.80 -2.40
C THR A 177 -8.33 13.49 -3.72
N ARG A 178 -9.61 13.69 -4.03
CA ARG A 178 -9.98 14.48 -5.21
C ARG A 178 -9.52 15.93 -5.09
N ALA A 179 -9.62 16.51 -3.90
CA ALA A 179 -9.39 17.93 -3.68
C ALA A 179 -7.92 18.35 -3.83
N ASP A 180 -6.99 17.47 -3.49
CA ASP A 180 -5.55 17.77 -3.47
C ASP A 180 -4.75 17.01 -4.56
N PHE A 181 -5.44 16.28 -5.46
CA PHE A 181 -4.80 15.38 -6.42
C PHE A 181 -3.76 16.07 -7.31
N VAL A 182 -4.10 17.22 -7.92
CA VAL A 182 -3.24 17.90 -8.89
C VAL A 182 -1.98 18.43 -8.21
N THR A 183 -2.13 19.10 -7.06
CA THR A 183 -1.01 19.56 -6.23
C THR A 183 -0.15 18.39 -5.77
N ARG A 184 -0.75 17.33 -5.22
CA ARG A 184 -0.02 16.12 -4.80
C ARG A 184 0.72 15.45 -5.94
N ARG A 185 0.18 15.49 -7.16
CA ARG A 185 0.85 14.96 -8.36
C ARG A 185 2.08 15.78 -8.73
N ALA A 186 1.97 17.11 -8.71
CA ALA A 186 3.11 18.00 -8.95
C ALA A 186 4.22 17.77 -7.92
N THR A 187 3.89 17.78 -6.63
CA THR A 187 4.87 17.61 -5.56
C THR A 187 5.47 16.21 -5.54
N ALA A 188 4.69 15.17 -5.88
CA ALA A 188 5.21 13.81 -6.05
C ALA A 188 6.25 13.70 -7.18
N HIS A 189 6.09 14.46 -8.27
CA HIS A 189 7.04 14.46 -9.38
C HIS A 189 8.36 15.15 -9.02
N GLN A 190 8.30 16.17 -8.16
CA GLN A 190 9.47 16.91 -7.71
C GLN A 190 10.31 16.14 -6.69
N LEU A 191 9.69 15.23 -5.91
CA LEU A 191 10.40 14.40 -4.96
C LEU A 191 11.41 13.47 -5.66
N GLY A 192 12.64 13.49 -5.16
CA GLY A 192 13.76 12.69 -5.62
C GLY A 192 13.64 11.23 -5.22
N THR A 193 14.65 10.45 -5.60
CA THR A 193 14.79 9.08 -5.07
C THR A 193 15.28 9.19 -3.64
N ALA A 194 14.54 8.63 -2.68
CA ALA A 194 14.96 8.61 -1.29
C ALA A 194 16.25 7.77 -1.11
N SER A 195 17.01 8.07 -0.06
CA SER A 195 18.21 7.31 0.35
C SER A 195 17.91 5.82 0.47
N GLY A 196 18.89 4.98 0.11
CA GLY A 196 18.70 3.54 -0.12
C GLY A 196 17.96 2.82 1.01
N GLY A 197 16.75 2.34 0.73
CA GLY A 197 15.92 1.57 1.66
C GLY A 197 14.76 2.33 2.33
N LEU A 198 14.73 3.67 2.22
CA LEU A 198 13.65 4.48 2.78
C LEU A 198 12.42 4.48 1.86
N VAL A 199 11.31 3.92 2.36
CA VAL A 199 10.02 4.00 1.66
C VAL A 199 9.31 5.30 2.05
N THR A 200 8.89 6.12 1.08
CA THR A 200 8.12 7.34 1.37
C THR A 200 6.63 7.15 1.06
N VAL A 201 5.76 7.42 2.03
CA VAL A 201 4.31 7.45 1.81
C VAL A 201 3.77 8.83 2.14
N ALA A 202 3.25 9.54 1.14
CA ALA A 202 2.56 10.80 1.40
C ALA A 202 1.07 10.55 1.63
N VAL A 203 0.52 11.12 2.70
CA VAL A 203 -0.88 10.90 3.09
C VAL A 203 -1.41 12.10 3.87
N THR A 204 -2.70 12.40 3.76
CA THR A 204 -3.34 13.46 4.57
C THR A 204 -3.76 12.87 5.90
N ALA A 205 -3.45 13.55 7.01
CA ALA A 205 -3.97 13.20 8.32
C ALA A 205 -5.25 13.98 8.62
N ARG A 206 -6.29 13.30 9.12
CA ARG A 206 -7.56 13.93 9.53
C ARG A 206 -8.33 13.03 10.49
N ALA A 207 -9.01 13.62 11.47
CA ALA A 207 -9.82 12.89 12.46
C ALA A 207 -9.01 11.77 13.15
N GLY A 208 -7.75 12.08 13.50
CA GLY A 208 -6.82 11.12 14.13
C GLY A 208 -6.39 9.93 13.27
N GLY A 209 -6.67 9.91 11.97
CA GLY A 209 -6.27 8.83 11.06
C GLY A 209 -5.78 9.32 9.69
N PHE A 210 -5.72 8.39 8.74
CA PHE A 210 -5.14 8.62 7.41
C PHE A 210 -6.25 8.76 6.35
N LEU A 211 -6.47 9.96 5.84
CA LEU A 211 -7.49 10.24 4.82
C LEU A 211 -7.01 9.76 3.45
N VAL A 212 -7.78 8.87 2.83
CA VAL A 212 -7.47 8.30 1.52
C VAL A 212 -8.70 8.36 0.62
N GLY A 213 -8.53 8.89 -0.59
CA GLY A 213 -9.57 8.92 -1.61
C GLY A 213 -9.58 7.69 -2.51
N ASP A 214 -10.70 7.48 -3.19
CA ASP A 214 -10.78 6.63 -4.38
C ASP A 214 -11.09 7.46 -5.64
N TYR A 215 -10.80 6.90 -6.80
CA TYR A 215 -11.05 7.57 -8.08
C TYR A 215 -12.55 7.70 -8.42
N GLY A 216 -13.43 7.13 -7.61
CA GLY A 216 -14.87 7.37 -7.66
C GLY A 216 -15.29 8.65 -6.93
N GLY A 217 -14.36 9.34 -6.26
CA GLY A 217 -14.60 10.57 -5.51
C GLY A 217 -14.96 10.33 -4.04
N THR A 218 -14.99 9.08 -3.58
CA THR A 218 -15.23 8.81 -2.15
C THR A 218 -13.95 8.97 -1.35
N GLN A 219 -14.09 9.31 -0.07
CA GLN A 219 -12.97 9.48 0.85
C GLN A 219 -13.25 8.71 2.12
N ARG A 220 -12.19 8.18 2.74
CA ARG A 220 -12.30 7.46 4.01
C ARG A 220 -11.07 7.69 4.87
N VAL A 221 -11.27 7.80 6.17
CA VAL A 221 -10.20 7.82 7.17
C VAL A 221 -9.84 6.37 7.54
N TYR A 222 -8.57 6.02 7.39
CA TYR A 222 -8.00 4.71 7.65
C TYR A 222 -7.25 4.71 8.98
N SER A 223 -7.39 3.62 9.75
CA SER A 223 -6.52 3.33 10.89
C SER A 223 -5.14 2.85 10.44
N GLY A 224 -4.14 2.81 11.33
CA GLY A 224 -2.79 2.35 11.01
C GLY A 224 -2.75 0.95 10.40
N GLY A 225 -3.49 -0.01 10.98
CA GLY A 225 -3.59 -1.36 10.43
C GLY A 225 -4.33 -1.46 9.09
N GLN A 226 -5.30 -0.57 8.84
CA GLN A 226 -5.98 -0.53 7.54
C GLN A 226 -5.11 0.13 6.46
N LEU A 227 -4.36 1.18 6.80
CA LEU A 227 -3.36 1.78 5.92
C LEU A 227 -2.26 0.77 5.60
N ALA A 228 -1.75 0.03 6.58
CA ALA A 228 -0.79 -1.07 6.35
C ALA A 228 -1.30 -2.08 5.31
N ALA A 229 -2.59 -2.41 5.35
CA ALA A 229 -3.20 -3.32 4.38
C ALA A 229 -3.30 -2.72 2.97
N LEU A 230 -3.45 -1.39 2.84
CA LEU A 230 -3.38 -0.69 1.55
C LEU A 230 -1.96 -0.67 0.99
N LEU A 231 -0.97 -0.52 1.86
CA LEU A 231 0.45 -0.46 1.50
C LEU A 231 1.09 -1.85 1.33
N GLY A 232 0.30 -2.93 1.33
CA GLY A 232 0.82 -4.31 1.34
C GLY A 232 1.62 -4.73 0.10
N ASP A 233 1.59 -3.93 -0.97
CA ASP A 233 2.41 -4.11 -2.16
C ASP A 233 3.80 -3.44 -2.04
N LEU A 234 4.05 -2.66 -0.98
CA LEU A 234 5.35 -2.05 -0.68
C LEU A 234 6.20 -2.98 0.21
N PRO A 235 7.54 -2.98 0.05
CA PRO A 235 8.44 -3.83 0.83
C PRO A 235 8.71 -3.25 2.23
N LEU A 236 7.68 -3.18 3.08
CA LEU A 236 7.76 -2.45 4.36
C LEU A 236 8.36 -3.24 5.53
N TYR A 237 8.38 -4.56 5.47
CA TYR A 237 8.81 -5.35 6.62
C TYR A 237 10.30 -5.20 6.89
N GLY A 238 10.65 -4.72 8.10
CA GLY A 238 12.03 -4.44 8.50
C GLY A 238 12.65 -3.22 7.82
N SER A 239 11.87 -2.45 7.05
CA SER A 239 12.35 -1.23 6.38
C SER A 239 12.07 0.02 7.22
N ASP A 240 12.56 1.16 6.73
CA ASP A 240 12.14 2.47 7.22
C ASP A 240 11.03 3.03 6.31
N LEU A 241 9.97 3.54 6.93
CA LEU A 241 8.83 4.15 6.27
C LEU A 241 8.73 5.61 6.71
N ARG A 242 9.01 6.56 5.82
CA ARG A 242 8.79 7.99 6.03
C ARG A 242 7.38 8.39 5.63
N LEU A 243 6.62 8.96 6.56
CA LEU A 243 5.32 9.55 6.27
C LEU A 243 5.48 11.03 5.94
N TRP A 244 5.11 11.39 4.71
CA TRP A 244 4.95 12.79 4.30
C TRP A 244 3.52 13.23 4.60
N LEU A 245 3.34 13.84 5.78
CA LEU A 245 2.07 14.34 6.28
C LEU A 245 2.25 15.65 7.05
N THR A 246 1.15 16.34 7.27
CA THR A 246 1.02 17.43 8.24
C THR A 246 0.15 16.93 9.37
N TRP A 247 0.60 17.10 10.61
CA TRP A 247 -0.17 16.71 11.78
C TRP A 247 -1.38 17.64 11.97
N PRO A 248 -2.51 17.13 12.48
CA PRO A 248 -3.62 17.98 12.89
C PRO A 248 -3.20 18.92 14.02
N SER A 249 -3.79 20.11 14.09
CA SER A 249 -3.54 21.07 15.17
C SER A 249 -4.20 20.67 16.49
N ASP A 250 -5.29 19.89 16.44
CA ASP A 250 -6.00 19.39 17.61
C ASP A 250 -5.19 18.31 18.37
N LEU A 251 -5.04 18.49 19.68
CA LEU A 251 -4.20 17.61 20.53
C LEU A 251 -4.77 16.20 20.66
N ASP A 252 -6.09 16.04 20.71
CA ASP A 252 -6.71 14.73 20.81
C ASP A 252 -6.54 13.96 19.49
N GLU A 253 -6.71 14.63 18.35
CA GLU A 253 -6.40 14.05 17.04
C GLU A 253 -4.92 13.67 16.91
N GLN A 254 -3.99 14.49 17.44
CA GLN A 254 -2.57 14.14 17.49
C GLN A 254 -2.33 12.88 18.31
N HIS A 255 -2.91 12.77 19.51
CA HIS A 255 -2.76 11.55 20.32
C HIS A 255 -3.30 10.30 19.61
N VAL A 256 -4.47 10.40 18.96
CA VAL A 256 -5.05 9.28 18.21
C VAL A 256 -4.15 8.93 17.01
N LEU A 257 -3.67 9.91 16.26
CA LEU A 257 -2.82 9.67 15.09
C LEU A 257 -1.46 9.08 15.47
N ALA A 258 -0.87 9.47 16.60
CA ALA A 258 0.34 8.83 17.13
C ALA A 258 0.12 7.35 17.44
N ALA A 259 -1.02 7.00 18.05
CA ALA A 259 -1.40 5.60 18.25
C ALA A 259 -1.59 4.86 16.90
N GLN A 260 -2.12 5.53 15.87
CA GLN A 260 -2.22 4.95 14.53
C GLN A 260 -0.87 4.77 13.83
N ALA A 261 0.08 5.70 13.99
CA ALA A 261 1.43 5.59 13.47
C ALA A 261 2.18 4.41 14.12
N LEU A 262 2.03 4.22 15.44
CA LEU A 262 2.55 3.04 16.13
C LEU A 262 1.88 1.75 15.65
N ALA A 263 0.55 1.74 15.50
CA ALA A 263 -0.17 0.57 14.98
C ALA A 263 0.24 0.23 13.53
N LEU A 264 0.54 1.24 12.72
CA LEU A 264 1.10 1.07 11.37
C LEU A 264 2.47 0.39 11.46
N ALA A 265 3.38 0.89 12.31
CA ALA A 265 4.70 0.31 12.54
C ALA A 265 4.63 -1.16 12.98
N GLU A 266 3.76 -1.48 13.96
CA GLU A 266 3.52 -2.85 14.43
C GLU A 266 2.99 -3.77 13.33
N THR A 267 2.09 -3.25 12.48
CA THR A 267 1.45 -4.06 11.43
C THR A 267 2.36 -4.29 10.23
N THR A 268 3.19 -3.31 9.87
CA THR A 268 4.11 -3.41 8.72
C THR A 268 5.43 -4.04 9.11
N GLY A 269 5.83 -3.96 10.38
CA GLY A 269 7.18 -4.27 10.85
C GLY A 269 8.22 -3.24 10.41
N ALA A 270 7.80 -2.07 9.93
CA ALA A 270 8.67 -0.96 9.56
C ALA A 270 8.91 -0.03 10.76
N THR A 271 10.06 0.63 10.82
CA THR A 271 10.17 1.86 11.62
C THR A 271 9.47 2.98 10.87
N VAL A 272 8.44 3.58 11.47
CA VAL A 272 7.66 4.65 10.85
C VAL A 272 8.18 6.00 11.34
N TRP A 273 8.67 6.81 10.42
CA TRP A 273 9.17 8.16 10.66
C TRP A 273 8.12 9.20 10.30
N THR A 274 7.82 10.11 11.23
CA THR A 274 6.91 11.23 10.99
C THR A 274 7.56 12.54 11.45
N PRO A 275 7.08 13.71 11.01
CA PRO A 275 7.32 14.95 11.75
C PRO A 275 6.84 14.81 13.20
N PRO A 276 7.28 15.66 14.14
CA PRO A 276 6.73 15.66 15.49
C PRO A 276 5.24 16.05 15.50
N PRO A 277 4.46 15.64 16.52
CA PRO A 277 3.07 16.06 16.68
C PRO A 277 2.89 17.58 16.58
N GLY A 278 1.89 18.02 15.82
CA GLY A 278 1.63 19.43 15.50
C GLY A 278 2.52 20.00 14.37
N GLY A 279 3.56 19.29 13.95
CA GLY A 279 4.44 19.68 12.86
C GLY A 279 4.03 19.15 11.48
N GLY A 280 4.93 19.25 10.51
CA GLY A 280 4.69 18.81 9.14
C GLY A 280 5.95 18.40 8.38
N ALA A 281 5.77 17.69 7.27
CA ALA A 281 6.84 17.37 6.34
C ALA A 281 6.72 18.24 5.09
N GLU A 282 7.81 18.91 4.72
CA GLU A 282 7.87 19.80 3.57
C GLU A 282 8.95 19.37 2.60
N LEU A 283 8.69 19.53 1.29
CA LEU A 283 9.67 19.33 0.24
C LEU A 283 10.60 20.55 0.17
N ILE A 284 11.92 20.31 0.24
CA ILE A 284 12.91 21.37 0.08
C ILE A 284 13.15 21.63 -1.40
N ASP A 285 12.90 22.87 -1.82
CA ASP A 285 13.18 23.33 -3.18
C ASP A 285 14.65 23.11 -3.55
N GLY A 286 14.87 22.55 -4.75
CA GLY A 286 16.21 22.25 -5.28
C GLY A 286 16.86 20.97 -4.76
N GLN A 287 16.61 20.55 -3.52
CA GLN A 287 17.17 19.30 -2.97
C GLN A 287 16.34 18.06 -3.31
N ARG A 288 15.06 18.24 -3.65
CA ARG A 288 14.13 17.15 -3.97
C ARG A 288 14.00 16.13 -2.83
N ASP A 289 14.11 16.57 -1.58
CA ASP A 289 13.95 15.72 -0.39
C ASP A 289 13.06 16.40 0.67
N LEU A 290 12.64 15.65 1.67
CA LEU A 290 11.71 16.09 2.71
C LEU A 290 12.43 16.45 4.01
N ARG A 291 12.08 17.59 4.59
CA ARG A 291 12.41 17.94 5.98
C ARG A 291 11.20 17.83 6.91
N ALA A 292 11.45 17.49 8.16
CA ALA A 292 10.47 17.63 9.24
C ALA A 292 10.55 19.06 9.82
N LEU A 293 9.39 19.66 10.00
CA LEU A 293 9.17 20.96 10.62
C LEU A 293 8.29 20.79 11.86
N ASP A 294 8.47 21.65 12.85
CA ASP A 294 7.56 21.77 13.98
C ASP A 294 6.33 22.64 13.65
N HIS A 295 5.52 22.93 14.66
CA HIS A 295 4.34 23.79 14.53
C HIS A 295 4.67 25.25 14.19
N ALA A 296 5.89 25.71 14.49
CA ALA A 296 6.37 27.05 14.18
C ALA A 296 6.99 27.12 12.76
N GLY A 297 7.18 25.98 12.11
CA GLY A 297 7.80 25.88 10.79
C GLY A 297 9.33 25.76 10.84
N GLU A 298 9.90 25.54 12.03
CA GLU A 298 11.35 25.38 12.20
C GLU A 298 11.78 23.93 11.95
N PRO A 299 12.95 23.68 11.34
CA PRO A 299 13.47 22.33 11.13
C PRO A 299 13.71 21.58 12.45
N VAL A 300 13.27 20.33 12.51
CA VAL A 300 13.32 19.51 13.73
C VAL A 300 13.58 18.03 13.45
N GLU A 301 13.83 17.28 14.52
CA GLU A 301 14.05 15.84 14.45
C GLU A 301 12.79 15.08 13.98
N TRP A 302 12.96 14.12 13.08
CA TRP A 302 11.92 13.15 12.74
C TRP A 302 11.65 12.22 13.93
N HIS A 303 10.37 12.02 14.23
CA HIS A 303 9.94 11.11 15.28
C HIS A 303 9.80 9.67 14.77
N ALA A 304 10.41 8.71 15.46
CA ALA A 304 10.40 7.29 15.08
C ALA A 304 9.41 6.47 15.91
N TYR A 305 8.40 5.90 15.25
CA TYR A 305 7.52 4.87 15.81
C TYR A 305 8.05 3.49 15.43
N ARG A 306 8.53 2.74 16.43
CA ARG A 306 9.18 1.44 16.22
C ARG A 306 8.25 0.31 16.64
N PRO A 307 8.20 -0.80 15.88
CA PRO A 307 7.49 -1.99 16.33
C PRO A 307 8.22 -2.60 17.53
N ARG A 308 7.48 -3.23 18.46
CA ARG A 308 8.05 -3.85 19.68
C ARG A 308 9.15 -4.87 19.43
N PHE A 309 9.19 -5.47 18.26
CA PHE A 309 10.16 -6.48 17.87
C PHE A 309 11.37 -5.93 17.09
N ALA A 310 11.45 -4.61 16.86
CA ALA A 310 12.63 -4.01 16.25
C ALA A 310 13.83 -4.07 17.22
N THR A 311 14.93 -4.66 16.76
CA THR A 311 16.19 -4.76 17.52
C THR A 311 17.15 -3.65 17.13
N GLY A 312 18.02 -3.21 18.06
CA GLY A 312 19.08 -2.23 17.81
C GLY A 312 18.59 -0.77 17.76
N PRO A 313 19.48 0.22 17.51
CA PRO A 313 19.10 1.61 17.26
C PRO A 313 18.49 1.78 15.85
N PRO A 314 17.77 2.88 15.58
CA PRO A 314 17.32 3.21 14.22
C PRO A 314 18.51 3.35 13.24
N VAL A 315 18.31 2.91 12.00
CA VAL A 315 19.37 2.98 10.96
C VAL A 315 19.43 4.34 10.26
N LEU A 316 18.44 5.20 10.51
CA LEU A 316 18.39 6.58 10.04
C LEU A 316 18.53 7.54 11.22
N ARG A 317 19.01 8.75 10.92
CA ARG A 317 19.11 9.86 11.87
C ARG A 317 18.64 11.15 11.19
N THR A 318 18.24 12.12 11.99
CA THR A 318 17.86 13.44 11.47
C THR A 318 19.06 14.39 11.46
N THR A 319 19.21 15.18 10.40
CA THR A 319 20.17 16.28 10.33
C THR A 319 19.63 17.53 11.05
N PRO A 320 20.47 18.54 11.36
CA PRO A 320 20.00 19.82 11.89
C PRO A 320 18.97 20.53 11.00
N ASP A 321 19.02 20.30 9.68
CA ASP A 321 18.07 20.85 8.71
C ASP A 321 16.76 20.05 8.61
N GLY A 322 16.56 19.07 9.52
CA GLY A 322 15.37 18.24 9.56
C GLY A 322 15.32 17.15 8.47
N LEU A 323 16.44 16.82 7.81
CA LEU A 323 16.49 15.77 6.79
C LEU A 323 16.72 14.39 7.40
N LEU A 324 16.13 13.35 6.81
CA LEU A 324 16.32 11.97 7.26
C LEU A 324 17.42 11.28 6.43
N VAL A 325 18.56 10.98 7.05
CA VAL A 325 19.75 10.41 6.38
C VAL A 325 20.20 9.10 7.03
N PRO A 326 20.85 8.19 6.30
CA PRO A 326 21.45 6.99 6.88
C PRO A 326 22.41 7.32 8.03
N ALA A 327 22.31 6.60 9.14
CA ALA A 327 23.18 6.80 10.30
C ALA A 327 24.67 6.53 9.97
N SER A 328 24.95 5.71 8.96
CA SER A 328 26.29 5.43 8.45
C SER A 328 26.92 6.57 7.68
N GLU A 329 26.12 7.53 7.17
CA GLU A 329 26.66 8.73 6.55
C GLU A 329 27.24 9.61 7.65
N ARG A 330 28.57 9.60 7.77
CA ARG A 330 29.28 10.52 8.67
C ARG A 330 28.88 11.94 8.29
N PRO A 331 28.59 12.82 9.26
CA PRO A 331 28.35 14.22 8.95
C PRO A 331 29.63 14.73 8.28
N GLY A 332 29.54 15.05 7.00
CA GLY A 332 30.59 15.79 6.33
C GLY A 332 30.73 17.08 7.11
N VAL A 333 31.85 17.27 7.80
CA VAL A 333 32.15 18.54 8.44
C VAL A 333 32.36 19.51 7.29
N VAL A 334 31.29 20.18 6.88
CA VAL A 334 31.39 21.35 6.03
C VAL A 334 31.99 22.41 6.93
N LEU A 335 33.32 22.54 6.90
CA LEU A 335 34.00 23.73 7.35
C LEU A 335 33.44 24.86 6.51
N ARG A 336 32.39 25.53 7.00
CA ARG A 336 32.09 26.89 6.56
C ARG A 336 33.36 27.67 6.83
N ALA A 337 34.13 27.94 5.77
CA ALA A 337 35.21 28.88 5.82
C ALA A 337 34.60 30.15 6.42
N TRP A 338 34.98 30.48 7.65
CA TRP A 338 34.70 31.77 8.22
C TRP A 338 35.41 32.77 7.32
N SER A 339 34.69 33.31 6.34
CA SER A 339 35.14 34.48 5.61
C SER A 339 35.27 35.57 6.65
N ARG A 340 36.53 35.84 7.02
CA ARG A 340 36.95 36.97 7.83
C ARG A 340 36.21 38.20 7.30
N PRO A 341 35.55 39.01 8.14
CA PRO A 341 34.90 40.23 7.67
C PRO A 341 35.97 41.10 7.02
N ASP A 342 35.89 41.21 5.70
CA ASP A 342 36.77 42.05 4.92
C ASP A 342 36.43 43.50 5.29
N ARG A 343 37.38 44.17 5.96
CA ARG A 343 37.31 45.61 6.19
C ARG A 343 37.49 46.27 4.82
N SER A 344 36.38 46.54 4.13
CA SER A 344 36.43 47.48 3.01
C SER A 344 36.77 48.88 3.54
N PRO A 345 37.68 49.60 2.87
CA PRO A 345 38.10 50.93 3.27
C PRO A 345 36.98 51.95 3.02
N VAL A 346 36.94 52.95 3.90
CA VAL A 346 36.13 54.15 3.79
C VAL A 346 36.41 54.83 2.45
N ALA A 347 35.42 54.86 1.57
CA ALA A 347 35.40 55.71 0.40
C ALA A 347 34.31 56.78 0.59
N GLU A 348 34.84 57.98 0.71
CA GLU A 348 34.29 59.33 0.68
C GLU A 348 33.03 59.54 -0.17
N ALA A 349 32.14 60.37 0.37
CA ALA A 349 30.81 60.64 -0.13
C ALA A 349 30.78 61.56 -1.35
N ALA A 350 29.89 61.26 -2.29
CA ALA A 350 29.34 62.22 -3.24
C ALA A 350 27.80 62.28 -3.06
N PRO A 351 27.18 63.48 -3.11
CA PRO A 351 25.78 63.66 -2.72
C PRO A 351 24.79 63.22 -3.81
N PRO A 352 23.64 62.63 -3.47
CA PRO A 352 22.57 62.38 -4.44
C PRO A 352 21.70 63.62 -4.66
N ALA A 353 21.34 63.81 -5.92
CA ALA A 353 20.41 64.80 -6.43
C ALA A 353 18.96 64.52 -6.01
N ASP A 354 18.22 65.61 -5.85
CA ASP A 354 16.77 65.72 -5.64
C ASP A 354 15.94 64.83 -6.57
N VAL A 355 15.09 63.98 -5.99
CA VAL A 355 13.88 63.48 -6.65
C VAL A 355 12.70 63.69 -5.71
N ARG A 356 11.87 64.67 -6.07
CA ARG A 356 10.59 64.98 -5.44
C ARG A 356 9.58 63.87 -5.70
N VAL A 357 9.06 63.25 -4.64
CA VAL A 357 7.86 62.41 -4.70
C VAL A 357 6.65 63.25 -4.30
N LEU A 358 5.74 63.46 -5.25
CA LEU A 358 4.42 64.04 -5.03
C LEU A 358 3.52 63.04 -4.29
N VAL A 359 2.94 63.48 -3.18
CA VAL A 359 1.84 62.82 -2.48
C VAL A 359 0.51 63.36 -3.03
N PRO A 360 -0.44 62.51 -3.44
CA PRO A 360 -1.85 62.91 -3.49
C PRO A 360 -2.57 62.46 -2.22
N ARG A 361 -3.14 63.45 -1.53
CA ARG A 361 -4.17 63.28 -0.50
C ARG A 361 -5.53 63.04 -1.16
N GLY A 362 -6.36 62.22 -0.51
CA GLY A 362 -7.80 62.44 -0.42
C GLY A 362 -8.67 61.42 -1.13
N GLY A 363 -9.58 60.80 -0.37
CA GLY A 363 -10.68 60.01 -0.91
C GLY A 363 -11.36 59.11 0.11
N ASP A 364 -12.00 59.71 1.11
CA ASP A 364 -13.03 59.05 1.93
C ASP A 364 -14.12 58.50 1.01
N THR A 365 -14.45 57.21 1.12
CA THR A 365 -15.77 56.70 0.71
C THR A 365 -16.09 55.44 1.52
N ALA A 366 -16.93 55.63 2.54
CA ALA A 366 -17.62 54.56 3.22
C ALA A 366 -18.65 53.92 2.28
N LEU A 367 -18.67 52.59 2.21
CA LEU A 367 -19.78 51.80 1.66
C LEU A 367 -20.06 50.59 2.57
N PRO A 368 -21.30 50.07 2.56
CA PRO A 368 -21.92 49.42 3.70
C PRO A 368 -21.71 47.89 3.71
N LEU A 369 -21.77 47.32 4.92
CA LEU A 369 -21.85 45.89 5.18
C LEU A 369 -23.13 45.29 4.54
N PRO A 370 -23.05 44.12 3.88
CA PRO A 370 -24.24 43.36 3.53
C PRO A 370 -24.70 42.51 4.73
N ASP A 371 -25.99 42.66 5.05
CA ASP A 371 -26.74 41.81 5.98
C ASP A 371 -26.67 40.33 5.56
N GLY A 372 -26.17 39.49 6.47
CA GLY A 372 -26.24 38.03 6.35
C GLY A 372 -27.63 37.51 6.74
N PRO A 373 -28.13 36.43 6.10
CA PRO A 373 -29.43 35.88 6.42
C PRO A 373 -29.41 35.12 7.76
N HIS A 374 -30.46 35.35 8.54
CA HIS A 374 -30.84 34.63 9.75
C HIS A 374 -30.77 33.10 9.57
N ALA A 375 -29.91 32.45 10.36
CA ALA A 375 -30.03 31.03 10.70
C ALA A 375 -30.78 30.92 12.04
N GLY A 376 -31.95 30.27 12.02
CA GLY A 376 -32.73 29.97 13.22
C GLY A 376 -32.05 28.94 14.14
N PRO A 377 -32.47 28.84 15.40
CA PRO A 377 -31.85 27.97 16.39
C PRO A 377 -32.24 26.52 16.11
N LEU A 378 -31.25 25.67 15.81
CA LEU A 378 -31.39 24.22 15.88
C LEU A 378 -31.06 23.78 17.30
N GLU A 379 -32.04 23.16 17.96
CA GLU A 379 -31.87 22.56 19.28
C GLU A 379 -30.83 21.43 19.28
N PRO A 380 -30.02 21.31 20.35
CA PRO A 380 -29.08 20.20 20.48
C PRO A 380 -29.80 18.92 20.94
N HIS A 381 -29.78 17.90 20.07
CA HIS A 381 -30.15 16.54 20.44
C HIS A 381 -29.23 15.99 21.55
N GLN A 382 -29.87 15.54 22.63
CA GLN A 382 -29.30 14.75 23.72
C GLN A 382 -28.76 13.41 23.20
N GLU A 383 -27.45 13.30 22.98
CA GLU A 383 -26.77 12.00 22.81
C GLU A 383 -25.53 11.84 23.73
N ALA A 384 -25.27 12.79 24.62
CA ALA A 384 -24.11 12.74 25.52
C ALA A 384 -24.35 12.10 26.90
N SER A 385 -25.58 11.67 27.23
CA SER A 385 -25.91 11.14 28.57
C SER A 385 -25.69 9.63 28.75
N ASP A 386 -25.73 8.84 27.67
CA ASP A 386 -25.69 7.37 27.79
C ASP A 386 -24.29 6.79 27.99
N LEU A 387 -23.23 7.53 27.64
CA LEU A 387 -21.84 7.07 27.79
C LEU A 387 -21.34 7.18 29.25
N HIS A 388 -21.96 8.04 30.07
CA HIS A 388 -21.59 8.21 31.48
C HIS A 388 -22.29 7.20 32.39
N ALA A 389 -23.51 6.77 32.04
CA ALA A 389 -24.25 5.72 32.76
C ALA A 389 -23.61 4.33 32.58
N PHE A 390 -23.04 4.03 31.40
CA PHE A 390 -22.40 2.73 31.13
C PHE A 390 -21.06 2.53 31.87
N ARG A 391 -20.34 3.63 32.17
CA ARG A 391 -19.08 3.57 32.96
C ARG A 391 -19.31 3.41 34.47
N ALA A 392 -20.48 3.77 34.98
CA ALA A 392 -20.83 3.57 36.39
C ALA A 392 -21.17 2.09 36.69
N THR A 393 -21.82 1.38 35.76
CA THR A 393 -22.24 -0.02 35.95
C THR A 393 -21.08 -1.02 35.91
N LEU A 394 -19.99 -0.72 35.19
CA LEU A 394 -18.81 -1.59 35.12
C LEU A 394 -17.88 -1.52 36.36
N ARG A 395 -18.16 -0.61 37.31
CA ARG A 395 -17.39 -0.51 38.57
C ARG A 395 -17.96 -1.34 39.72
N MET A 396 -19.17 -1.89 39.60
CA MET A 396 -19.85 -2.64 40.68
C MET A 396 -19.72 -4.18 40.60
N LEU A 397 -19.03 -4.73 39.60
CA LEU A 397 -18.88 -6.20 39.44
C LEU A 397 -17.45 -6.72 39.70
N ARG A 398 -16.70 -6.04 40.58
CA ARG A 398 -15.40 -6.56 41.07
C ARG A 398 -15.64 -7.38 42.33
N ALA A 399 -15.61 -8.70 42.19
CA ALA A 399 -15.63 -9.62 43.32
C ALA A 399 -14.45 -9.35 44.27
N PRO A 400 -14.63 -9.49 45.60
CA PRO A 400 -13.55 -9.34 46.56
C PRO A 400 -12.51 -10.45 46.38
N ASP A 401 -11.22 -10.06 46.37
CA ASP A 401 -10.10 -10.98 46.38
C ASP A 401 -10.14 -11.85 47.66
N PRO A 402 -9.86 -13.16 47.57
CA PRO A 402 -9.78 -14.01 48.76
C PRO A 402 -8.61 -13.58 49.66
N PRO A 403 -8.71 -13.78 50.98
CA PRO A 403 -7.70 -13.33 51.94
C PRO A 403 -6.35 -14.00 51.67
N ARG A 404 -5.34 -13.15 51.44
CA ARG A 404 -3.92 -13.54 51.38
C ARG A 404 -3.53 -14.19 52.70
N SER A 405 -3.31 -15.51 52.66
CA SER A 405 -2.69 -16.24 53.75
C SER A 405 -1.23 -15.79 53.88
N ALA A 406 -0.84 -15.32 55.06
CA ALA A 406 0.53 -14.96 55.38
C ALA A 406 1.45 -16.19 55.21
N PRO A 407 2.61 -16.06 54.52
CA PRO A 407 3.54 -17.16 54.39
C PRO A 407 4.18 -17.43 55.76
N ARG A 408 4.01 -18.65 56.26
CA ARG A 408 4.82 -19.18 57.36
C ARG A 408 6.28 -19.26 56.88
N HIS A 409 7.16 -18.52 57.54
CA HIS A 409 8.60 -18.72 57.44
C HIS A 409 8.95 -20.14 57.92
N GLN A 410 9.08 -21.07 56.98
CA GLN A 410 9.92 -22.26 57.18
C GLN A 410 11.35 -21.87 56.83
N ALA A 411 12.27 -22.08 57.79
CA ALA A 411 13.69 -21.95 57.58
C ALA A 411 14.14 -22.97 56.52
N VAL A 412 14.45 -22.49 55.32
CA VAL A 412 15.06 -23.27 54.26
C VAL A 412 16.52 -23.54 54.66
N PRO A 413 16.99 -24.80 54.67
CA PRO A 413 18.39 -25.12 54.92
C PRO A 413 19.26 -24.47 53.86
N ALA A 414 20.40 -23.91 54.28
CA ALA A 414 21.32 -23.15 53.44
C ALA A 414 21.64 -23.89 52.13
N ASP A 415 21.32 -23.24 51.01
CA ASP A 415 21.67 -23.73 49.67
C ASP A 415 23.20 -23.91 49.57
N PRO A 416 23.66 -25.03 48.97
CA PRO A 416 25.08 -25.21 48.68
C PRO A 416 25.58 -24.04 47.80
N PRO A 417 26.85 -23.64 47.97
CA PRO A 417 27.42 -22.51 47.24
C PRO A 417 27.19 -22.67 45.73
N PRO A 418 26.75 -21.60 45.03
CA PRO A 418 26.40 -21.67 43.63
C PRO A 418 27.59 -22.22 42.84
N ALA A 419 27.36 -23.33 42.13
CA ALA A 419 28.36 -23.89 41.24
C ALA A 419 28.89 -22.77 40.32
N PRO A 420 30.21 -22.68 40.11
CA PRO A 420 30.79 -21.64 39.27
C PRO A 420 30.09 -21.66 37.90
N PRO A 421 29.74 -20.49 37.34
CA PRO A 421 29.02 -20.44 36.07
C PRO A 421 29.81 -21.23 35.02
N PRO A 422 29.14 -22.08 34.22
CA PRO A 422 29.81 -22.89 33.22
C PRO A 422 30.64 -21.98 32.32
N LYS A 423 31.94 -22.31 32.18
CA LYS A 423 32.88 -21.54 31.37
C LYS A 423 32.33 -21.42 29.95
N LYS A 424 31.99 -20.20 29.54
CA LYS A 424 31.41 -19.91 28.23
C LYS A 424 32.36 -20.43 27.12
N PRO A 425 31.86 -21.15 26.11
CA PRO A 425 32.69 -21.58 24.99
C PRO A 425 33.34 -20.36 24.32
N PRO A 426 34.60 -20.46 23.88
CA PRO A 426 35.27 -19.36 23.21
C PRO A 426 34.55 -19.03 21.90
N ALA A 427 34.37 -17.73 21.62
CA ALA A 427 33.85 -17.26 20.35
C ALA A 427 34.87 -17.54 19.22
N VAL A 428 34.37 -17.96 18.06
CA VAL A 428 35.15 -18.24 16.86
C VAL A 428 34.81 -17.18 15.82
N SER A 429 35.85 -16.59 15.23
CA SER A 429 35.71 -15.70 14.06
C SER A 429 35.93 -16.53 12.80
N LEU A 430 34.92 -16.62 11.94
CA LEU A 430 35.01 -17.33 10.67
C LEU A 430 35.15 -16.33 9.52
N ALA A 431 36.08 -16.61 8.60
CA ALA A 431 36.18 -15.87 7.35
C ALA A 431 34.97 -16.16 6.44
N PRO A 432 34.58 -15.23 5.54
CA PRO A 432 33.55 -15.47 4.54
C PRO A 432 33.89 -16.69 3.68
N PHE A 433 32.88 -17.51 3.36
CA PHE A 433 33.07 -18.63 2.44
C PHE A 433 33.31 -18.15 1.00
N PRO A 434 34.13 -18.86 0.21
CA PRO A 434 34.37 -18.51 -1.18
C PRO A 434 33.08 -18.63 -2.00
N ARG A 435 32.94 -17.75 -3.00
CA ARG A 435 31.79 -17.80 -3.92
C ARG A 435 31.94 -19.02 -4.85
N PRO A 436 30.93 -19.90 -4.93
CA PRO A 436 30.98 -21.01 -5.88
C PRO A 436 30.91 -20.50 -7.33
N PRO A 437 31.54 -21.18 -8.29
CA PRO A 437 31.30 -20.93 -9.70
C PRO A 437 29.82 -21.17 -10.04
N LEU A 438 29.33 -20.47 -11.06
CA LEU A 438 27.92 -20.52 -11.46
C LEU A 438 27.75 -21.17 -12.82
N VAL A 439 26.73 -22.01 -12.95
CA VAL A 439 26.32 -22.63 -14.21
C VAL A 439 24.85 -22.29 -14.50
N VAL A 440 24.49 -22.17 -15.78
CA VAL A 440 23.09 -22.00 -16.19
C VAL A 440 22.38 -23.35 -16.10
N GLU A 441 21.27 -23.38 -15.36
CA GLU A 441 20.42 -24.55 -15.28
C GLU A 441 19.84 -24.91 -16.65
N GLY A 442 20.05 -26.15 -17.11
CA GLY A 442 19.52 -26.63 -18.39
C GLY A 442 17.99 -26.76 -18.42
N ARG A 443 17.40 -27.46 -17.44
CA ARG A 443 15.94 -27.71 -17.37
C ARG A 443 15.42 -27.57 -15.94
N ARG A 444 14.42 -26.70 -15.79
CA ARG A 444 13.71 -26.49 -14.52
C ARG A 444 12.90 -27.72 -14.14
N ALA A 445 13.14 -28.25 -12.93
CA ALA A 445 12.23 -29.22 -12.33
C ALA A 445 10.84 -28.57 -12.12
N PRO A 446 9.72 -29.25 -12.47
CA PRO A 446 8.38 -28.69 -12.35
C PRO A 446 8.03 -28.29 -10.90
N ALA A 447 8.68 -28.93 -9.92
CA ALA A 447 8.50 -28.72 -8.49
C ALA A 447 9.66 -27.95 -7.86
N TYR A 448 9.94 -26.75 -8.35
CA TYR A 448 11.05 -25.94 -7.83
C TYR A 448 10.79 -25.37 -6.43
N GLY A 449 9.52 -25.28 -6.03
CA GLY A 449 9.04 -24.56 -4.85
C GLY A 449 8.44 -23.21 -5.25
N PRO A 450 9.22 -22.12 -5.36
CA PRO A 450 8.67 -20.80 -5.66
C PRO A 450 8.18 -20.71 -7.12
N ALA A 451 6.89 -20.41 -7.33
CA ALA A 451 6.29 -20.38 -8.67
C ALA A 451 6.85 -19.25 -9.55
N TRP A 452 7.29 -18.15 -8.92
CA TRP A 452 7.78 -16.93 -9.58
C TRP A 452 9.22 -17.03 -10.08
N LEU A 453 10.00 -18.05 -9.70
CA LEU A 453 11.34 -18.24 -10.23
C LEU A 453 11.28 -18.60 -11.73
N PRO A 454 11.95 -17.85 -12.62
CA PRO A 454 11.99 -18.20 -14.04
C PRO A 454 12.71 -19.54 -14.29
N PRO A 455 12.50 -20.19 -15.45
CA PRO A 455 13.40 -21.27 -15.89
C PRO A 455 14.81 -20.74 -16.18
N ARG A 456 15.80 -21.64 -16.28
CA ARG A 456 17.21 -21.32 -16.62
C ARG A 456 17.88 -20.35 -15.65
N GLN A 457 17.75 -20.61 -14.35
CA GLN A 457 18.46 -19.84 -13.33
C GLN A 457 19.97 -20.13 -13.38
N TYR A 458 20.77 -19.18 -12.91
CA TYR A 458 22.15 -19.49 -12.52
C TYR A 458 22.11 -20.23 -11.18
N VAL A 459 22.84 -21.32 -11.09
CA VAL A 459 22.96 -22.13 -9.87
C VAL A 459 24.44 -22.41 -9.58
N ASN A 460 24.78 -22.74 -8.35
CA ASN A 460 26.15 -23.15 -8.01
C ASN A 460 26.55 -24.39 -8.81
N ALA A 461 27.75 -24.37 -9.40
CA ALA A 461 28.32 -25.50 -10.13
C ALA A 461 28.97 -26.51 -9.18
N ASP A 462 29.64 -26.01 -8.12
CA ASP A 462 30.36 -26.82 -7.16
C ASP A 462 29.67 -26.82 -5.78
N GLU A 463 30.05 -27.78 -4.95
CA GLU A 463 29.68 -27.80 -3.54
C GLU A 463 30.32 -26.63 -2.79
N PHE A 464 29.56 -26.00 -1.90
CA PHE A 464 30.06 -24.93 -1.04
C PHE A 464 29.31 -24.90 0.29
N GLU A 465 29.81 -24.11 1.24
CA GLU A 465 29.21 -23.93 2.55
C GLU A 465 28.65 -22.51 2.72
N ALA A 466 27.59 -22.39 3.52
CA ALA A 466 26.92 -21.13 3.81
C ALA A 466 26.23 -21.18 5.18
N PHE A 467 25.75 -20.04 5.65
CA PHE A 467 24.99 -19.90 6.90
C PHE A 467 23.53 -19.61 6.63
N VAL A 468 22.61 -20.37 7.21
CA VAL A 468 21.18 -20.09 7.19
C VAL A 468 20.75 -19.55 8.55
N VAL A 469 20.00 -18.45 8.55
CA VAL A 469 19.45 -17.88 9.78
C VAL A 469 18.28 -18.72 10.27
N THR A 470 18.27 -18.99 11.56
CA THR A 470 17.25 -19.82 12.21
C THR A 470 16.63 -19.07 13.38
N PRO A 471 15.33 -19.27 13.65
CA PRO A 471 14.68 -18.61 14.78
C PRO A 471 15.31 -19.12 16.08
N GLY A 472 15.61 -18.22 17.02
CA GLY A 472 16.18 -18.60 18.31
C GLY A 472 15.26 -19.51 19.13
N GLY A 473 15.87 -20.30 20.01
CA GLY A 473 15.19 -21.26 20.90
C GLY A 473 15.50 -22.73 20.61
N ALA A 474 14.92 -23.63 21.41
CA ALA A 474 15.08 -25.08 21.32
C ALA A 474 14.28 -25.69 20.14
N TRP A 475 14.56 -25.25 18.92
CA TRP A 475 13.98 -25.85 17.72
C TRP A 475 14.86 -27.02 17.24
N SER A 476 14.21 -28.08 16.77
CA SER A 476 14.92 -29.23 16.20
C SER A 476 15.13 -29.05 14.70
N VAL A 477 16.38 -29.22 14.24
CA VAL A 477 16.70 -29.28 12.79
C VAL A 477 15.84 -30.31 12.08
N ALA A 478 15.50 -31.42 12.74
CA ALA A 478 14.66 -32.48 12.19
C ALA A 478 13.24 -31.99 11.84
N ASP A 479 12.75 -30.97 12.55
CA ASP A 479 11.44 -30.36 12.31
C ASP A 479 11.42 -29.41 11.12
N GLY A 480 12.58 -28.95 10.67
CA GLY A 480 12.75 -28.02 9.56
C GLY A 480 12.72 -26.56 9.99
N ILE A 481 13.38 -25.72 9.18
CA ILE A 481 13.47 -24.28 9.39
C ILE A 481 12.08 -23.65 9.23
N PRO A 482 11.58 -22.93 10.25
CA PRO A 482 10.36 -22.15 10.15
C PRO A 482 10.46 -21.11 9.03
N SER A 483 9.64 -21.24 7.99
CA SER A 483 9.56 -20.26 6.90
C SER A 483 8.13 -20.18 6.35
N ALA A 484 7.69 -18.99 5.97
CA ALA A 484 6.43 -18.81 5.25
C ALA A 484 6.61 -18.96 3.73
N GLU A 485 7.85 -18.95 3.24
CA GLU A 485 8.18 -19.04 1.83
C GLU A 485 8.64 -20.46 1.46
N LEU A 486 8.52 -20.86 0.19
CA LEU A 486 9.03 -22.14 -0.32
C LEU A 486 10.54 -22.09 -0.63
N PHE A 487 11.29 -21.35 0.15
CA PHE A 487 12.75 -21.26 0.10
C PHE A 487 13.31 -20.77 1.45
N VAL A 488 14.62 -20.88 1.62
CA VAL A 488 15.39 -20.22 2.68
C VAL A 488 16.53 -19.40 2.08
N VAL A 489 17.08 -18.46 2.84
CA VAL A 489 18.22 -17.62 2.42
C VAL A 489 19.46 -18.06 3.17
N ALA A 490 20.54 -18.32 2.43
CA ALA A 490 21.86 -18.65 2.93
C ALA A 490 22.82 -17.49 2.68
N PHE A 491 23.74 -17.23 3.61
CA PHE A 491 24.72 -16.14 3.58
C PHE A 491 26.14 -16.73 3.55
N LEU A 492 27.03 -16.16 2.73
CA LEU A 492 28.44 -16.59 2.71
C LEU A 492 29.25 -16.01 3.87
N ASP A 493 28.92 -14.78 4.30
CA ASP A 493 29.56 -14.09 5.42
C ASP A 493 28.63 -14.07 6.64
N PRO A 494 29.02 -14.64 7.80
CA PRO A 494 28.22 -14.56 9.02
C PRO A 494 28.02 -13.12 9.52
N LYS A 495 28.88 -12.16 9.15
CA LYS A 495 28.74 -10.73 9.49
C LYS A 495 27.56 -10.07 8.78
N SER A 496 27.05 -10.68 7.71
CA SER A 496 25.84 -10.21 7.01
C SER A 496 24.55 -10.50 7.76
N VAL A 497 24.61 -11.21 8.90
CA VAL A 497 23.45 -11.57 9.72
C VAL A 497 23.40 -10.68 10.98
N PRO A 498 22.21 -10.22 11.41
CA PRO A 498 22.07 -9.43 12.64
C PRO A 498 22.62 -10.14 13.88
N PRO A 499 23.28 -9.42 14.81
CA PRO A 499 23.67 -9.96 16.12
C PRO A 499 22.48 -10.54 16.89
N GLY A 500 22.74 -11.54 17.75
CA GLY A 500 21.71 -12.28 18.49
C GLY A 500 20.99 -13.36 17.69
N SER A 501 21.32 -13.51 16.40
CA SER A 501 20.75 -14.56 15.55
C SER A 501 21.36 -15.93 15.84
N HIS A 502 20.62 -16.99 15.52
CA HIS A 502 21.13 -18.35 15.49
C HIS A 502 21.41 -18.76 14.05
N LEU A 503 22.61 -19.24 13.76
CA LEU A 503 23.02 -19.69 12.44
C LEU A 503 23.10 -21.21 12.39
N LEU A 504 22.73 -21.75 11.24
CA LEU A 504 22.97 -23.13 10.84
C LEU A 504 23.93 -23.13 9.67
N ARG A 505 25.13 -23.68 9.88
CA ARG A 505 26.05 -23.92 8.77
C ARG A 505 25.53 -25.09 7.96
N VAL A 506 25.45 -24.89 6.66
CA VAL A 506 24.95 -25.88 5.71
C VAL A 506 25.97 -26.08 4.60
N ARG A 507 26.03 -27.32 4.12
CA ARG A 507 26.75 -27.72 2.91
C ARG A 507 25.74 -27.86 1.78
N ILE A 508 26.03 -27.24 0.65
CA ILE A 508 25.13 -27.13 -0.48
C ILE A 508 25.82 -27.74 -1.70
N GLY A 509 25.32 -28.90 -2.14
CA GLY A 509 25.81 -29.59 -3.33
C GLY A 509 25.50 -28.85 -4.64
N PRO A 510 26.06 -29.30 -5.77
CA PRO A 510 25.85 -28.70 -7.10
C PRO A 510 24.37 -28.49 -7.44
N GLY A 511 24.06 -27.26 -7.84
CA GLY A 511 22.71 -26.81 -8.15
C GLY A 511 21.88 -26.37 -6.95
N GLY A 512 22.26 -26.65 -5.69
CA GLY A 512 21.37 -26.44 -4.55
C GLY A 512 20.94 -25.00 -4.30
N ALA A 513 21.68 -24.03 -4.82
CA ALA A 513 21.55 -22.61 -4.53
C ALA A 513 21.47 -21.73 -5.79
N ILE A 514 20.66 -20.67 -5.72
CA ILE A 514 20.60 -19.59 -6.71
C ILE A 514 21.17 -18.32 -6.07
N PRO A 515 22.21 -17.69 -6.64
CA PRO A 515 22.71 -16.42 -6.10
C PRO A 515 21.65 -15.34 -6.24
N MET A 516 21.42 -14.60 -5.17
CA MET A 516 20.42 -13.53 -5.11
C MET A 516 20.67 -12.45 -6.17
N ALA A 517 21.94 -12.14 -6.43
CA ALA A 517 22.38 -11.21 -7.48
C ALA A 517 21.96 -11.64 -8.91
N ALA A 518 21.70 -12.93 -9.15
CA ALA A 518 21.29 -13.43 -10.46
C ALA A 518 19.76 -13.48 -10.66
N LEU A 519 18.96 -13.15 -9.64
CA LEU A 519 17.50 -13.14 -9.76
C LEU A 519 17.03 -12.03 -10.71
N ARG A 520 16.61 -12.43 -11.92
CA ARG A 520 16.17 -11.51 -12.97
C ARG A 520 14.74 -11.00 -12.71
N ALA A 521 14.64 -9.74 -12.27
CA ALA A 521 13.52 -8.77 -12.33
C ALA A 521 12.08 -9.16 -11.87
N HIS A 522 11.73 -10.42 -11.62
CA HIS A 522 10.35 -10.83 -11.25
C HIS A 522 10.26 -11.39 -9.84
N VAL A 523 10.98 -10.78 -8.90
CA VAL A 523 10.84 -11.07 -7.47
C VAL A 523 9.54 -10.44 -6.98
N PRO A 524 8.61 -11.19 -6.34
CA PRO A 524 7.40 -10.63 -5.74
C PRO A 524 7.72 -9.41 -4.87
N ALA A 525 6.83 -8.42 -4.85
CA ALA A 525 7.08 -7.16 -4.15
C ALA A 525 7.51 -7.35 -2.69
N ARG A 526 6.85 -8.26 -1.95
CA ARG A 526 7.19 -8.62 -0.57
C ARG A 526 8.62 -9.14 -0.38
N LEU A 527 9.25 -9.64 -1.44
CA LEU A 527 10.60 -10.23 -1.45
C LEU A 527 11.64 -9.30 -2.08
N GLN A 528 11.26 -8.08 -2.51
CA GLN A 528 12.20 -7.15 -3.14
C GLN A 528 13.35 -6.74 -2.22
N HIS A 529 13.13 -6.71 -0.90
CA HIS A 529 14.17 -6.45 0.10
C HIS A 529 15.36 -7.43 -0.01
N LEU A 530 15.16 -8.62 -0.57
CA LEU A 530 16.22 -9.60 -0.76
C LEU A 530 17.19 -9.23 -1.92
N ARG A 531 16.80 -8.35 -2.85
CA ARG A 531 17.63 -8.01 -4.03
C ARG A 531 18.94 -7.27 -3.70
N GLY A 532 19.05 -6.67 -2.52
CA GLY A 532 20.27 -5.99 -2.07
C GLY A 532 21.31 -6.91 -1.44
N LEU A 533 20.99 -8.20 -1.27
CA LEU A 533 21.86 -9.15 -0.58
C LEU A 533 22.86 -9.75 -1.57
N HIS A 534 24.00 -9.08 -1.77
CA HIS A 534 25.04 -9.48 -2.73
C HIS A 534 25.77 -10.78 -2.37
N GLU A 535 25.77 -11.15 -1.08
CA GLU A 535 26.46 -12.35 -0.56
C GLU A 535 25.48 -13.40 -0.03
N ALA A 536 24.29 -13.42 -0.63
CA ALA A 536 23.23 -14.33 -0.27
C ALA A 536 22.81 -15.22 -1.44
N TYR A 537 22.35 -16.41 -1.08
CA TYR A 537 21.86 -17.43 -1.98
C TYR A 537 20.46 -17.86 -1.53
N LEU A 538 19.58 -18.04 -2.50
CA LEU A 538 18.27 -18.63 -2.32
C LEU A 538 18.39 -20.15 -2.42
N LEU A 539 17.89 -20.88 -1.41
CA LEU A 539 17.81 -22.34 -1.41
C LEU A 539 16.34 -22.75 -1.62
N PRO A 540 15.93 -23.10 -2.86
CA PRO A 540 14.54 -23.42 -3.16
C PRO A 540 14.11 -24.73 -2.50
N ALA A 541 12.85 -24.82 -2.06
CA ALA A 541 12.28 -26.03 -1.45
C ALA A 541 12.51 -27.30 -2.28
N GLY A 542 12.42 -27.20 -3.61
CA GLY A 542 12.62 -28.32 -4.53
C GLY A 542 14.06 -28.82 -4.63
N ARG A 543 15.03 -28.12 -4.02
CA ARG A 543 16.47 -28.44 -4.04
C ARG A 543 17.06 -28.69 -2.66
N LEU A 544 16.25 -28.70 -1.60
CA LEU A 544 16.75 -28.93 -0.25
C LEU A 544 17.28 -30.35 0.00
N ASN A 545 17.05 -31.28 -0.92
CA ASN A 545 17.73 -32.57 -0.93
C ASN A 545 19.24 -32.46 -1.22
N GLN A 546 19.69 -31.33 -1.77
CA GLN A 546 21.11 -31.02 -2.03
C GLN A 546 21.75 -30.21 -0.89
N VAL A 547 21.03 -29.99 0.22
CA VAL A 547 21.49 -29.17 1.34
C VAL A 547 21.53 -30.02 2.61
N SER A 548 22.69 -30.17 3.22
CA SER A 548 22.89 -30.90 4.49
C SER A 548 23.36 -29.97 5.59
N THR A 549 22.86 -30.18 6.81
CA THR A 549 23.24 -29.38 7.98
C THR A 549 24.55 -29.85 8.58
N MET A 550 25.39 -28.94 9.07
CA MET A 550 26.68 -29.26 9.70
C MET A 550 26.72 -28.83 11.16
N ASP A 551 26.84 -27.53 11.41
CA ASP A 551 27.09 -26.97 12.74
C ASP A 551 26.05 -25.91 13.09
N ARG A 552 25.83 -25.67 14.38
CA ARG A 552 24.99 -24.58 14.89
C ARG A 552 25.85 -23.53 15.60
N PHE A 553 25.51 -22.27 15.38
CA PHE A 553 26.18 -21.14 16.00
C PHE A 553 25.18 -20.14 16.56
N GLN A 554 25.59 -19.41 17.59
CA GLN A 554 24.93 -18.20 18.07
C GLN A 554 25.83 -17.00 17.73
N VAL A 555 25.24 -15.94 17.18
CA VAL A 555 25.95 -14.69 16.86
C VAL A 555 25.90 -13.78 18.08
N GLU A 556 27.03 -13.53 18.73
CA GLU A 556 27.07 -12.64 19.91
C GLU A 556 27.43 -11.21 19.54
N GLY A 557 28.30 -11.06 18.55
CA GLY A 557 28.72 -9.79 17.98
C GLY A 557 28.90 -9.92 16.46
N PRO A 558 29.21 -8.82 15.76
CA PRO A 558 29.44 -8.83 14.32
C PRO A 558 30.55 -9.80 13.90
N GLY A 559 30.17 -10.98 13.40
CA GLY A 559 31.09 -12.03 12.97
C GLY A 559 31.65 -12.93 14.08
N GLU A 560 31.22 -12.73 15.33
CA GLU A 560 31.62 -13.58 16.46
C GLU A 560 30.59 -14.70 16.65
N LEU A 561 31.03 -15.94 16.44
CA LEU A 561 30.18 -17.12 16.48
C LEU A 561 30.53 -17.99 17.68
N VAL A 562 29.56 -18.26 18.54
CA VAL A 562 29.69 -19.23 19.63
C VAL A 562 29.07 -20.55 19.18
N PRO A 563 29.82 -21.67 19.18
CA PRO A 563 29.27 -22.99 18.86
C PRO A 563 28.10 -23.34 19.79
N ALA A 564 26.99 -23.77 19.19
CA ALA A 564 25.74 -24.13 19.90
C ALA A 564 25.41 -25.63 19.78
N GLY A 565 26.29 -26.42 19.18
CA GLY A 565 26.18 -27.88 19.01
C GLY A 565 26.36 -28.33 17.55
N GLU A 566 26.69 -29.61 17.39
CA GLU A 566 26.78 -30.28 16.09
C GLU A 566 25.38 -30.67 15.57
N SER A 567 25.26 -30.87 14.27
CA SER A 567 24.04 -31.36 13.60
C SER A 567 24.36 -32.64 12.84
N ASP A 568 23.46 -33.61 12.87
CA ASP A 568 23.69 -34.99 12.38
C ASP A 568 23.74 -35.13 10.83
N GLY A 569 24.17 -34.11 10.09
CA GLY A 569 24.26 -34.20 8.62
C GLY A 569 22.91 -34.26 7.89
N VAL A 570 21.79 -34.04 8.59
CA VAL A 570 20.44 -34.24 8.04
C VAL A 570 20.15 -33.26 6.89
N SER A 571 19.44 -33.72 5.85
CA SER A 571 19.00 -32.82 4.78
C SER A 571 18.10 -31.72 5.33
N LEU A 572 18.31 -30.50 4.84
CA LEU A 572 17.54 -29.34 5.25
C LEU A 572 16.05 -29.51 4.90
N ARG A 573 15.18 -29.00 5.78
CA ARG A 573 13.72 -29.01 5.59
C ARG A 573 13.16 -27.63 5.86
N ILE A 574 12.04 -27.31 5.23
CA ILE A 574 11.22 -26.15 5.55
C ILE A 574 10.01 -26.63 6.34
N ARG A 575 9.73 -25.98 7.47
CA ARG A 575 8.45 -26.06 8.16
C ARG A 575 7.67 -24.82 7.84
N CYS A 576 6.55 -24.96 7.12
CA CYS A 576 5.67 -23.85 6.81
C CYS A 576 5.11 -23.26 8.10
N THR A 577 5.68 -22.16 8.54
CA THR A 577 5.18 -21.37 9.66
C THR A 577 4.79 -20.02 9.12
N SER A 578 3.49 -19.75 9.13
CA SER A 578 3.03 -18.42 8.80
C SER A 578 3.37 -17.48 9.95
N SER A 579 3.88 -16.29 9.63
CA SER A 579 3.80 -15.12 10.52
C SER A 579 2.33 -14.68 10.68
N ALA A 580 2.02 -13.59 11.36
CA ALA A 580 0.64 -13.12 11.62
C ALA A 580 -0.22 -12.82 10.36
N HIS A 581 0.26 -13.13 9.16
CA HIS A 581 -0.24 -12.61 7.89
C HIS A 581 -0.72 -13.66 6.88
N SER A 582 -0.32 -14.94 7.01
CA SER A 582 -0.89 -16.05 6.25
C SER A 582 -1.61 -17.06 7.17
N LEU A 583 -2.12 -18.15 6.60
CA LEU A 583 -2.78 -19.19 7.39
C LEU A 583 -1.72 -20.02 8.08
N ALA A 584 -1.78 -20.10 9.42
CA ALA A 584 -0.87 -20.93 10.21
C ALA A 584 -0.67 -22.30 9.57
N GLY A 585 0.58 -22.63 9.21
CA GLY A 585 0.93 -23.91 8.61
C GLY A 585 0.95 -23.98 7.07
N LEU A 586 0.52 -22.94 6.36
CA LEU A 586 0.56 -22.89 4.89
C LEU A 586 1.66 -21.94 4.38
N PRO A 587 2.29 -22.22 3.23
CA PRO A 587 3.21 -21.29 2.60
C PRO A 587 2.48 -20.10 1.96
N ASN A 588 3.23 -19.05 1.62
CA ASN A 588 2.70 -17.90 0.90
C ASN A 588 2.38 -18.21 -0.58
N ASP A 589 3.06 -19.20 -1.18
CA ASP A 589 2.86 -19.70 -2.55
C ASP A 589 1.66 -20.68 -2.68
N VAL A 590 0.59 -20.45 -1.94
CA VAL A 590 -0.67 -21.21 -2.05
C VAL A 590 -1.36 -20.98 -3.40
N ARG A 591 -2.09 -21.99 -3.89
CA ARG A 591 -2.97 -21.84 -5.06
C ARG A 591 -4.22 -21.08 -4.64
N ARG A 592 -4.51 -19.98 -5.34
CA ARG A 592 -5.63 -19.10 -5.02
C ARG A 592 -6.86 -19.45 -5.84
N TRP A 593 -8.03 -19.24 -5.24
CA TRP A 593 -9.32 -19.50 -5.85
C TRP A 593 -10.28 -18.32 -5.63
N PRO A 594 -11.12 -17.98 -6.62
CA PRO A 594 -11.10 -18.48 -8.00
C PRO A 594 -9.91 -17.91 -8.78
N THR A 595 -9.43 -18.65 -9.78
CA THR A 595 -8.35 -18.17 -10.67
C THR A 595 -8.80 -17.02 -11.59
N SER A 596 -10.10 -16.87 -11.81
CA SER A 596 -10.68 -15.79 -12.62
C SER A 596 -12.05 -15.34 -12.13
N GLY A 597 -12.35 -14.06 -12.37
CA GLY A 597 -13.67 -13.47 -12.17
C GLY A 597 -14.19 -13.56 -10.73
N THR A 598 -15.40 -14.06 -10.57
CA THR A 598 -16.03 -14.24 -9.27
C THR A 598 -16.84 -15.52 -9.31
N ARG A 599 -16.72 -16.37 -8.30
CA ARG A 599 -17.42 -17.65 -8.24
C ARG A 599 -18.24 -17.77 -6.96
N ARG A 600 -19.15 -18.73 -6.99
CA ARG A 600 -20.01 -19.10 -5.87
C ARG A 600 -19.30 -20.14 -5.00
N ALA A 601 -19.35 -19.96 -3.69
CA ALA A 601 -18.94 -20.96 -2.70
C ALA A 601 -19.92 -20.91 -1.53
N TYR A 602 -19.81 -21.89 -0.63
CA TYR A 602 -20.66 -21.96 0.55
C TYR A 602 -19.84 -21.99 1.82
N ALA A 603 -20.38 -21.48 2.92
CA ALA A 603 -19.77 -21.61 4.23
C ALA A 603 -20.80 -22.06 5.26
N LEU A 604 -20.37 -22.87 6.22
CA LEU A 604 -21.16 -23.19 7.41
C LEU A 604 -20.67 -22.33 8.57
N VAL A 605 -21.58 -21.64 9.22
CA VAL A 605 -21.31 -20.81 10.41
C VAL A 605 -22.26 -21.22 11.54
N PRO A 606 -21.89 -21.05 12.82
CA PRO A 606 -22.83 -21.22 13.92
C PRO A 606 -24.08 -20.35 13.74
N ALA A 607 -25.25 -20.91 14.01
CA ALA A 607 -26.50 -20.13 14.04
C ALA A 607 -26.57 -19.19 15.25
N THR A 608 -25.87 -19.52 16.33
CA THR A 608 -25.71 -18.65 17.50
C THR A 608 -24.69 -17.54 17.24
N ARG A 609 -24.77 -16.46 18.04
CA ARG A 609 -23.95 -15.24 17.90
C ARG A 609 -22.48 -15.49 18.26
N VAL A 610 -21.77 -16.19 17.38
CA VAL A 610 -20.33 -16.47 17.49
C VAL A 610 -19.60 -15.65 16.43
N PRO A 611 -18.55 -14.89 16.80
CA PRO A 611 -17.77 -14.12 15.84
C PRO A 611 -17.13 -15.03 14.79
N LEU A 612 -16.87 -14.47 13.61
CA LEU A 612 -16.11 -15.20 12.58
C LEU A 612 -14.76 -15.66 13.15
N PRO A 613 -14.27 -16.87 12.78
CA PRO A 613 -12.98 -17.33 13.22
C PRO A 613 -11.87 -16.34 12.83
N ARG A 614 -11.00 -16.00 13.79
CA ARG A 614 -9.91 -15.01 13.61
C ARG A 614 -8.89 -15.45 12.55
N GLY A 615 -8.72 -16.76 12.34
CA GLY A 615 -7.82 -17.31 11.33
C GLY A 615 -8.48 -17.43 9.95
N TRP A 616 -9.40 -18.39 9.81
CA TRP A 616 -9.99 -18.73 8.54
C TRP A 616 -11.34 -19.42 8.63
N LEU A 617 -12.09 -19.37 7.53
CA LEU A 617 -13.39 -20.00 7.34
C LEU A 617 -13.30 -21.08 6.26
N ARG A 618 -13.77 -22.29 6.56
CA ARG A 618 -13.91 -23.36 5.57
C ARG A 618 -14.96 -22.97 4.54
N LEU A 619 -14.61 -23.07 3.27
CA LEU A 619 -15.56 -22.95 2.17
C LEU A 619 -15.78 -24.31 1.49
N TYR A 620 -16.95 -24.46 0.88
CA TYR A 620 -17.36 -25.61 0.09
C TYR A 620 -17.70 -25.15 -1.34
N ARG A 621 -17.36 -25.94 -2.35
CA ARG A 621 -17.75 -25.65 -3.74
C ARG A 621 -19.22 -25.96 -4.00
N GLN A 622 -19.76 -26.94 -3.29
CA GLN A 622 -21.16 -27.36 -3.33
C GLN A 622 -21.81 -27.15 -1.95
N PRO A 623 -23.14 -27.00 -1.88
CA PRO A 623 -23.83 -26.95 -0.59
C PRO A 623 -23.53 -28.24 0.21
N PRO A 624 -22.98 -28.15 1.42
CA PRO A 624 -22.80 -29.31 2.27
C PRO A 624 -24.16 -29.84 2.78
N PRO A 625 -24.19 -31.09 3.27
CA PRO A 625 -25.38 -31.64 3.94
C PRO A 625 -25.85 -30.77 5.10
N VAL A 626 -27.14 -30.88 5.42
CA VAL A 626 -27.77 -30.13 6.50
C VAL A 626 -27.11 -30.46 7.84
N GLN A 627 -26.82 -29.43 8.64
CA GLN A 627 -26.24 -29.57 9.98
C GLN A 627 -27.04 -28.73 10.98
N VAL A 628 -27.62 -29.38 11.97
CA VAL A 628 -28.38 -28.72 13.06
C VAL A 628 -27.48 -27.71 13.78
N GLY A 629 -28.05 -26.54 14.13
CA GLY A 629 -27.33 -25.46 14.80
C GLY A 629 -26.37 -24.67 13.90
N ARG A 630 -26.40 -24.88 12.58
CA ARG A 630 -25.59 -24.14 11.59
C ARG A 630 -26.46 -23.36 10.62
N LEU A 631 -25.91 -22.25 10.14
CA LEU A 631 -26.40 -21.54 8.97
C LEU A 631 -25.51 -21.87 7.78
N LEU A 632 -26.14 -22.07 6.62
CA LEU A 632 -25.45 -22.17 5.34
C LEU A 632 -25.45 -20.80 4.66
N LEU A 633 -24.28 -20.27 4.35
CA LEU A 633 -24.11 -19.03 3.61
C LEU A 633 -23.75 -19.34 2.16
N ASP A 634 -24.46 -18.71 1.22
CA ASP A 634 -24.13 -18.69 -0.21
C ASP A 634 -23.32 -17.44 -0.51
N LEU A 635 -22.04 -17.63 -0.79
CA LEU A 635 -21.02 -16.60 -0.88
C LEU A 635 -20.60 -16.33 -2.32
N ARG A 636 -20.44 -15.05 -2.64
CA ARG A 636 -19.82 -14.57 -3.87
C ARG A 636 -18.35 -14.23 -3.58
N VAL A 637 -17.45 -15.09 -4.03
CA VAL A 637 -16.01 -15.03 -3.76
C VAL A 637 -15.27 -14.45 -4.98
N PRO A 638 -14.68 -13.25 -4.87
CA PRO A 638 -13.89 -12.66 -5.94
C PRO A 638 -12.60 -13.44 -6.21
N ARG A 639 -12.03 -13.22 -7.40
CA ARG A 639 -10.74 -13.76 -7.82
C ARG A 639 -9.67 -13.64 -6.73
N ASP A 640 -8.92 -14.72 -6.56
CA ASP A 640 -7.77 -14.86 -5.68
C ASP A 640 -8.02 -14.60 -4.18
N ARG A 641 -9.27 -14.75 -3.70
CA ARG A 641 -9.64 -14.45 -2.29
C ARG A 641 -9.66 -15.65 -1.36
N ALA A 642 -9.87 -16.85 -1.88
CA ALA A 642 -9.76 -18.10 -1.13
C ALA A 642 -8.49 -18.86 -1.53
N ILE A 643 -8.15 -19.88 -0.74
CA ILE A 643 -7.08 -20.83 -1.01
C ILE A 643 -7.72 -22.14 -1.45
N ASP A 644 -7.22 -22.68 -2.56
CA ASP A 644 -7.54 -24.00 -3.07
C ASP A 644 -6.65 -25.03 -2.37
N VAL A 645 -7.17 -25.72 -1.37
CA VAL A 645 -6.37 -26.62 -0.53
C VAL A 645 -5.85 -27.79 -1.35
N TRP A 646 -6.69 -28.36 -2.22
CA TRP A 646 -6.32 -29.54 -3.01
C TRP A 646 -5.28 -29.17 -4.06
N SER A 647 -5.51 -28.09 -4.82
CA SER A 647 -4.50 -27.62 -5.79
C SER A 647 -3.20 -27.19 -5.11
N THR A 648 -3.27 -26.69 -3.87
CA THR A 648 -2.06 -26.39 -3.09
C THR A 648 -1.36 -27.67 -2.66
N ALA A 649 -2.09 -28.68 -2.17
CA ALA A 649 -1.54 -29.97 -1.80
C ALA A 649 -0.83 -30.65 -2.98
N ASP A 650 -1.47 -30.69 -4.15
CA ASP A 650 -0.87 -31.27 -5.35
C ASP A 650 0.40 -30.52 -5.79
N ALA A 651 0.43 -29.19 -5.61
CA ALA A 651 1.62 -28.38 -5.89
C ALA A 651 2.76 -28.62 -4.88
N LEU A 652 2.45 -28.97 -3.63
CA LEU A 652 3.43 -29.23 -2.57
C LEU A 652 3.85 -30.70 -2.47
N ALA A 653 3.05 -31.64 -2.97
CA ALA A 653 3.33 -33.08 -2.98
C ALA A 653 4.75 -33.46 -3.46
N PRO A 654 5.30 -32.88 -4.55
CA PRO A 654 6.66 -33.19 -4.97
C PRO A 654 7.77 -32.57 -4.10
N LEU A 655 7.44 -31.65 -3.18
CA LEU A 655 8.39 -30.98 -2.30
C LEU A 655 8.55 -31.75 -0.98
N THR A 656 9.17 -32.92 -1.03
CA THR A 656 9.28 -33.87 0.11
C THR A 656 10.01 -33.31 1.34
N ARG A 657 10.73 -32.19 1.19
CA ARG A 657 11.41 -31.47 2.28
C ARG A 657 10.59 -30.32 2.87
N VAL A 658 9.34 -30.15 2.45
CA VAL A 658 8.42 -29.12 2.98
C VAL A 658 7.37 -29.78 3.88
N ARG A 659 7.30 -29.35 5.14
CA ARG A 659 6.26 -29.72 6.09
C ARG A 659 5.21 -28.62 6.14
N SER A 660 3.98 -28.92 5.73
CA SER A 660 2.85 -27.98 5.74
C SER A 660 1.59 -28.63 6.31
N GLN A 661 0.67 -27.82 6.83
CA GLN A 661 -0.67 -28.27 7.23
C GLN A 661 -1.58 -28.63 6.05
N VAL A 662 -1.16 -28.40 4.80
CA VAL A 662 -2.02 -28.63 3.63
C VAL A 662 -2.52 -30.07 3.54
N GLU A 663 -1.67 -31.06 3.84
CA GLU A 663 -2.05 -32.47 3.77
C GLU A 663 -3.05 -32.83 4.88
N ARG A 664 -2.87 -32.28 6.08
CA ARG A 664 -3.85 -32.43 7.16
C ARG A 664 -5.20 -31.84 6.77
N LEU A 665 -5.21 -30.68 6.09
CA LEU A 665 -6.43 -30.05 5.58
C LEU A 665 -7.08 -30.87 4.46
N ARG A 666 -6.27 -31.44 3.56
CA ARG A 666 -6.71 -32.36 2.50
C ARG A 666 -7.35 -33.62 3.09
N MET A 667 -6.70 -34.26 4.06
CA MET A 667 -7.22 -35.42 4.79
C MET A 667 -8.54 -35.10 5.52
N ALA A 668 -8.66 -33.88 6.07
CA ALA A 668 -9.90 -33.36 6.65
C ALA A 668 -10.97 -32.96 5.60
N ARG A 669 -10.74 -33.26 4.32
CA ARG A 669 -11.60 -32.94 3.17
C ARG A 669 -11.95 -31.45 3.07
N VAL A 670 -11.05 -30.57 3.50
CA VAL A 670 -11.18 -29.11 3.32
C VAL A 670 -10.82 -28.79 1.88
N GLU A 671 -11.78 -28.34 1.09
CA GLU A 671 -11.56 -27.98 -0.33
C GLU A 671 -11.00 -26.57 -0.48
N LEU A 672 -11.62 -25.63 0.22
CA LEU A 672 -11.38 -24.21 0.09
C LEU A 672 -11.27 -23.55 1.47
N ILE A 673 -10.38 -22.57 1.59
CA ILE A 673 -10.23 -21.78 2.80
C ILE A 673 -10.32 -20.29 2.49
N LEU A 674 -11.14 -19.56 3.24
CA LEU A 674 -11.19 -18.11 3.22
C LEU A 674 -10.44 -17.54 4.42
N GLY A 675 -9.30 -16.89 4.18
CA GLY A 675 -8.57 -16.19 5.24
C GLY A 675 -9.34 -14.96 5.74
N SER A 676 -9.16 -14.61 7.02
CA SER A 676 -9.90 -13.52 7.68
C SER A 676 -9.79 -12.16 6.98
N ARG A 677 -8.63 -11.85 6.39
CA ARG A 677 -8.39 -10.64 5.57
C ARG A 677 -9.31 -10.53 4.35
N SER A 678 -9.83 -11.65 3.85
CA SER A 678 -10.74 -11.68 2.71
C SER A 678 -12.21 -11.54 3.12
N TYR A 679 -12.57 -11.61 4.41
CA TYR A 679 -13.98 -11.61 4.83
C TYR A 679 -14.73 -10.36 4.33
N GLY A 680 -14.14 -9.17 4.50
CA GLY A 680 -14.76 -7.92 4.04
C GLY A 680 -14.90 -7.79 2.51
N ARG A 681 -14.21 -8.65 1.74
CA ARG A 681 -14.24 -8.64 0.26
C ARG A 681 -15.19 -9.70 -0.31
N VAL A 682 -15.67 -10.63 0.51
CA VAL A 682 -16.62 -11.67 0.11
C VAL A 682 -18.03 -11.22 0.48
N ARG A 683 -18.97 -11.38 -0.47
CA ARG A 683 -20.37 -10.96 -0.28
C ARG A 683 -21.28 -12.15 -0.02
N VAL A 684 -22.16 -12.03 0.96
CA VAL A 684 -23.25 -12.98 1.20
C VAL A 684 -24.37 -12.69 0.20
N ARG A 685 -24.74 -13.70 -0.60
CA ARG A 685 -25.83 -13.60 -1.58
C ARG A 685 -27.15 -14.08 -0.98
N HIS A 686 -27.11 -15.22 -0.30
CA HIS A 686 -28.24 -15.84 0.38
C HIS A 686 -27.75 -16.52 1.66
N ALA A 687 -28.67 -16.74 2.60
CA ALA A 687 -28.45 -17.59 3.76
C ALA A 687 -29.59 -18.60 3.89
N TYR A 688 -29.28 -19.75 4.47
CA TYR A 688 -30.24 -20.82 4.71
C TYR A 688 -30.10 -21.28 6.15
N ALA A 689 -31.23 -21.47 6.82
CA ALA A 689 -31.35 -22.09 8.12
C ALA A 689 -31.85 -23.53 7.95
N VAL A 690 -31.68 -24.34 9.00
CA VAL A 690 -32.22 -25.69 9.02
C VAL A 690 -33.70 -25.62 9.41
N ASP A 691 -34.56 -26.24 8.60
CA ASP A 691 -35.98 -26.40 8.88
C ASP A 691 -36.43 -27.78 8.38
N ALA A 692 -37.05 -28.57 9.25
CA ALA A 692 -37.47 -29.95 8.99
C ALA A 692 -36.37 -30.79 8.29
N GLY A 693 -35.13 -30.67 8.75
CA GLY A 693 -33.97 -31.41 8.18
C GLY A 693 -33.55 -30.97 6.78
N ARG A 694 -34.00 -29.81 6.30
CA ARG A 694 -33.68 -29.25 4.97
C ARG A 694 -33.11 -27.82 5.10
N TRP A 695 -32.33 -27.40 4.11
CA TRP A 695 -31.91 -26.01 4.00
C TRP A 695 -33.07 -25.14 3.52
N ARG A 696 -33.64 -24.32 4.41
CA ARG A 696 -34.67 -23.34 4.07
C ARG A 696 -34.07 -21.95 4.00
N ARG A 697 -34.32 -21.26 2.90
CA ARG A 697 -33.78 -19.91 2.68
C ARG A 697 -34.35 -18.91 3.68
N VAL A 698 -33.48 -18.17 4.35
CA VAL A 698 -33.85 -17.04 5.22
C VAL A 698 -34.39 -15.92 4.33
N ARG A 699 -35.63 -15.49 4.59
CA ARG A 699 -36.27 -14.39 3.87
C ARG A 699 -35.69 -13.04 4.32
N GLN A 700 -35.76 -12.03 3.46
CA GLN A 700 -35.36 -10.64 3.78
C GLN A 700 -33.87 -10.43 4.16
N LEU A 701 -32.96 -11.27 3.67
CA LEU A 701 -31.53 -11.03 3.89
C LEU A 701 -31.00 -9.84 3.08
N GLU A 702 -30.47 -8.83 3.76
CA GLU A 702 -29.65 -7.81 3.13
C GLU A 702 -28.35 -8.41 2.58
N ARG A 703 -28.08 -8.15 1.30
CA ARG A 703 -26.84 -8.61 0.65
C ARG A 703 -25.71 -7.67 1.04
N GLY A 704 -24.62 -8.21 1.53
CA GLY A 704 -23.50 -7.39 1.96
C GLY A 704 -22.22 -8.17 2.21
N PRO A 705 -21.15 -7.47 2.66
CA PRO A 705 -19.92 -8.10 3.11
C PRO A 705 -20.17 -9.10 4.25
N LEU A 706 -19.43 -10.22 4.26
CA LEU A 706 -19.61 -11.29 5.24
C LEU A 706 -19.62 -10.81 6.71
N PRO A 707 -18.70 -9.93 7.17
CA PRO A 707 -18.71 -9.45 8.56
C PRO A 707 -19.93 -8.58 8.92
N ALA A 708 -20.51 -7.89 7.94
CA ALA A 708 -21.66 -7.01 8.16
C ALA A 708 -22.96 -7.81 8.26
N VAL A 709 -23.10 -8.87 7.46
CA VAL A 709 -24.34 -9.65 7.35
C VAL A 709 -24.48 -10.68 8.46
N LEU A 710 -23.37 -11.26 8.93
CA LEU A 710 -23.42 -12.40 9.86
C LEU A 710 -24.09 -12.09 11.22
N PRO A 711 -23.79 -10.96 11.90
CA PRO A 711 -24.41 -10.67 13.20
C PRO A 711 -25.94 -10.57 13.12
N TRP A 712 -26.48 -10.02 12.03
CA TRP A 712 -27.92 -9.92 11.79
C TRP A 712 -28.57 -11.29 11.62
N LEU A 713 -27.95 -12.17 10.83
CA LEU A 713 -28.43 -13.54 10.62
C LEU A 713 -28.47 -14.37 11.91
N GLN A 714 -27.46 -14.21 12.77
CA GLN A 714 -27.36 -14.93 14.04
C GLN A 714 -28.35 -14.41 15.10
N SER A 715 -28.84 -13.18 14.95
CA SER A 715 -29.82 -12.59 15.87
C SER A 715 -31.27 -12.92 15.49
N SER A 716 -31.51 -13.28 14.22
CA SER A 716 -32.86 -13.49 13.67
C SER A 716 -33.29 -14.96 13.62
N SER A 717 -32.43 -15.89 14.05
CA SER A 717 -32.77 -17.32 14.06
C SER A 717 -33.55 -17.64 15.34
N PRO A 718 -34.84 -18.02 15.26
CA PRO A 718 -35.52 -18.60 16.40
C PRO A 718 -34.78 -19.89 16.78
N ILE A 719 -34.39 -20.00 18.06
CA ILE A 719 -33.70 -21.17 18.61
C ILE A 719 -34.58 -22.41 18.49
#